data_AF-A0A7C5T216-F1
#
_entry.id   AF-A0A7C5T216-F1
#
_cell.length_a   1.000
_cell.length_b   1.000
_cell.length_c   1.000
_cell.angle_alpha   90.00
_cell.angle_beta   90.00
_cell.angle_gamma   90.00
#
_symmetry.space_group_name_H-M   'P 1'
#
loop_
_entity.id
_entity.type
_entity.pdbx_description
1 polymer ?
#
loop_
_entity_poly.entity_id
_entity_poly.type
_entity_poly.pdbx_seq_one_letter_code
_entity_poly.pdbx_strand_id
1 'polypeptide(L)'
;MERFKGSREAKVGVIAILLALALAQMGESLPASGSSFSDTQLQLSEPNIEAILKHVRVLSSFGSRVTGYNGCYLAADYIASQLKSYGLDVEEHNYSVVVPVDEGSELTLTFRNGTRVVLKAYAVWPNGINPSPTPPGGLEGPLLYVRTGSLSDFNGKPVKEAIVLMDYESGDNWLNAAKLGAKAVVFIGPDKLPPYFEALAKFLDTPVNFPRLYVSSSYGNLLRYAAEQGASAVVISKIAWKTVEAVNVIGVLKGSTNDTILITAHYDSWSVVPALATSAHEALAPAFLLELARILSGQKPYRTVWFVFFSGHWQALAGAREFVERYYFGPDVASGVFKPVMLVNIGHLDPRGFGLQLLRGGSGTFYATTGNAGGITLRYAWVLKKVRDYLADPALRDSIVSMTGMDPLSYVRDFFTNDMYWGTEQYPYMLDSEPAEMSRGVSFTIQTAFASKQWLGSPVNDLEVVERSAQALKPQLLVITHLVSSFVNEKEWGYRWDEISPSRLYIVPGGFSQYAGFITVKGKVVQYNFTSGWYSPVPNALVRVYLGFHSGSVYSPFPYPFNKIITFADENGEFEVHGLAPYPFIPGLGAVGGGLVRSMYVADAWVLNKTTGDILYAPDLGLYGSKALPPRVSPLTHPDYITVVVNRFNVITLFDLVNPKEGRPSIIPDPRIVTYGDSPNFFLSLGGMLQVQDFESKGEPLVYGIYYNGFETVGIAFFLPRSRAAVLFKVGGLARPIGGRPALVLVNATRDNPEGWGIGESCSVELSPFRYAQDLLLVTKSRYDNLQSRGVRSASAEEKIKIAESLFSNAVSALENKEYDKAYASAMAAWSAAYSAYEEVMALIDDSSRTGLFFFAFIIASTFFVERLALHSDGLKRLFSMVLLGALLLFSFSMVHPALNVMTSPPMAILGMLVFILFALTAGVLADETQRVMKETAYKLLGAHIAEHGRLGLVATSFTTAIEGMRKRRTRSLLTLATLVAVAVAVTSLTSMSPYIGVEEVAVGRAPAYTGLLLKSGLGTPPQDVYHSV
;
A
#
# COMPACT_ATOMS: atom_id res chain seq x y z
N MET A 1 67.00 -31.35 -7.60
CA MET A 1 66.09 -32.46 -7.95
C MET A 1 64.73 -31.82 -8.25
N GLU A 2 64.53 -31.45 -9.53
CA GLU A 2 63.66 -32.15 -10.51
C GLU A 2 62.20 -31.70 -10.37
N ARG A 3 61.73 -30.71 -11.15
CA ARG A 3 61.35 -30.67 -12.59
C ARG A 3 59.87 -30.97 -12.84
N PHE A 4 59.17 -29.90 -13.24
CA PHE A 4 58.03 -29.83 -14.15
C PHE A 4 57.81 -31.05 -15.06
N LYS A 5 56.57 -31.55 -15.10
CA LYS A 5 55.88 -32.07 -16.31
C LYS A 5 54.41 -32.36 -15.99
N GLY A 6 53.48 -31.86 -16.82
CA GLY A 6 52.09 -32.33 -16.81
C GLY A 6 50.98 -31.31 -17.07
N SER A 7 51.09 -30.43 -18.06
CA SER A 7 49.90 -29.74 -18.62
C SER A 7 49.95 -29.74 -20.14
N ARG A 8 49.50 -30.85 -20.73
CA ARG A 8 49.32 -30.94 -22.19
C ARG A 8 48.28 -31.98 -22.61
N GLU A 9 47.17 -32.10 -21.89
CA GLU A 9 45.99 -32.86 -22.40
C GLU A 9 44.64 -32.16 -22.24
N ALA A 10 44.52 -31.11 -21.42
CA ALA A 10 43.23 -30.41 -21.25
C ALA A 10 42.90 -29.35 -22.32
N LYS A 11 43.79 -29.07 -23.29
CA LYS A 11 43.57 -28.05 -24.34
C LYS A 11 43.14 -28.62 -25.70
N VAL A 12 43.08 -29.94 -25.87
CA VAL A 12 42.64 -30.57 -27.13
C VAL A 12 41.14 -30.90 -27.12
N GLY A 13 40.56 -31.20 -25.94
CA GLY A 13 39.11 -31.47 -25.81
C GLY A 13 38.20 -30.25 -26.03
N VAL A 14 38.65 -29.06 -25.63
CA VAL A 14 37.83 -27.82 -25.72
C VAL A 14 37.77 -27.28 -27.16
N ILE A 15 38.83 -27.47 -27.96
CA ILE A 15 38.87 -27.06 -29.36
C ILE A 15 38.09 -28.04 -30.25
N ALA A 16 38.10 -29.35 -29.93
CA ALA A 16 37.31 -30.35 -30.65
C ALA A 16 35.80 -30.19 -30.45
N ILE A 17 35.35 -29.79 -29.24
CA ILE A 17 33.93 -29.54 -28.95
C ILE A 17 33.46 -28.21 -29.58
N LEU A 18 34.30 -27.19 -29.63
CA LEU A 18 33.97 -25.92 -30.32
C LEU A 18 33.95 -26.06 -31.85
N LEU A 19 34.78 -26.93 -32.45
CA LEU A 19 34.69 -27.24 -33.88
C LEU A 19 33.49 -28.13 -34.24
N ALA A 20 33.07 -29.03 -33.34
CA ALA A 20 31.86 -29.85 -33.54
C ALA A 20 30.57 -29.00 -33.47
N LEU A 21 30.55 -27.93 -32.66
CA LEU A 21 29.45 -26.97 -32.59
C LEU A 21 29.43 -25.98 -33.78
N ALA A 22 30.58 -25.66 -34.37
CA ALA A 22 30.67 -24.82 -35.56
C ALA A 22 30.32 -25.56 -36.87
N LEU A 23 30.53 -26.88 -36.93
CA LEU A 23 30.18 -27.71 -38.10
C LEU A 23 28.71 -28.19 -38.11
N ALA A 24 27.97 -28.04 -37.01
CA ALA A 24 26.52 -28.25 -36.97
C ALA A 24 25.71 -27.04 -37.49
N GLN A 25 26.37 -25.94 -37.88
CA GLN A 25 25.74 -24.75 -38.47
C GLN A 25 25.89 -24.62 -39.99
N MET A 26 26.37 -25.65 -40.69
CA MET A 26 26.42 -25.67 -42.15
C MET A 26 25.76 -26.93 -42.71
N GLY A 27 24.56 -26.77 -43.27
CA GLY A 27 23.95 -27.72 -44.19
C GLY A 27 22.66 -28.38 -43.68
N GLU A 28 21.55 -27.68 -43.78
CA GLU A 28 20.35 -28.20 -44.47
C GLU A 28 19.42 -27.03 -44.80
N SER A 29 19.65 -26.42 -45.96
CA SER A 29 18.59 -25.70 -46.67
C SER A 29 17.56 -26.73 -47.12
N LEU A 30 16.62 -27.06 -46.24
CA LEU A 30 15.41 -27.76 -46.65
C LEU A 30 14.64 -26.82 -47.59
N PRO A 31 14.13 -27.33 -48.73
CA PRO A 31 13.39 -26.50 -49.66
C PRO A 31 12.22 -25.86 -48.90
N ALA A 32 12.02 -24.57 -49.14
CA ALA A 32 10.75 -23.92 -48.87
C ALA A 32 9.67 -24.72 -49.59
N SER A 33 9.09 -25.70 -48.91
CA SER A 33 7.77 -26.18 -49.24
C SER A 33 6.87 -25.02 -48.92
N GLY A 34 6.64 -24.19 -49.95
CA GLY A 34 5.45 -23.38 -49.99
C GLY A 34 4.28 -24.33 -49.83
N SER A 35 3.81 -24.49 -48.59
CA SER A 35 2.41 -24.79 -48.36
C SER A 35 1.68 -23.59 -48.93
N SER A 36 1.34 -23.69 -50.21
CA SER A 36 0.32 -22.86 -50.85
C SER A 36 -0.82 -22.74 -49.85
N PHE A 37 -1.06 -21.53 -49.34
CA PHE A 37 -2.33 -21.19 -48.72
C PHE A 37 -3.40 -21.66 -49.71
N SER A 38 -4.02 -22.80 -49.42
CA SER A 38 -5.07 -23.34 -50.27
C SER A 38 -6.24 -22.37 -50.17
N ASP A 39 -6.50 -21.67 -51.27
CA ASP A 39 -7.72 -20.99 -51.68
C ASP A 39 -8.94 -21.24 -50.78
N THR A 40 -8.94 -20.59 -49.64
CA THR A 40 -10.15 -20.15 -48.96
C THR A 40 -9.84 -18.74 -48.51
N GLN A 41 -9.90 -17.82 -49.48
CA GLN A 41 -10.16 -16.41 -49.18
C GLN A 41 -11.44 -16.40 -48.35
N LEU A 42 -11.31 -16.43 -47.04
CA LEU A 42 -12.38 -16.02 -46.15
C LEU A 42 -12.58 -14.54 -46.49
N GLN A 43 -13.62 -14.24 -47.29
CA GLN A 43 -14.20 -12.90 -47.37
C GLN A 43 -14.72 -12.58 -45.96
N LEU A 44 -13.82 -12.12 -45.09
CA LEU A 44 -14.18 -11.63 -43.78
C LEU A 44 -15.03 -10.40 -44.01
N SER A 45 -16.31 -10.51 -43.65
CA SER A 45 -17.21 -9.37 -43.65
C SER A 45 -16.63 -8.34 -42.69
N GLU A 46 -16.35 -7.13 -43.21
CA GLU A 46 -15.85 -6.05 -42.37
C GLU A 46 -16.82 -5.80 -41.20
N PRO A 47 -16.32 -5.59 -39.97
CA PRO A 47 -17.17 -5.31 -38.83
C PRO A 47 -17.97 -4.03 -39.04
N ASN A 48 -19.30 -4.11 -38.83
CA ASN A 48 -20.19 -2.99 -39.07
C ASN A 48 -20.26 -2.08 -37.84
N ILE A 49 -19.63 -0.90 -37.93
CA ILE A 49 -19.60 0.09 -36.84
C ILE A 49 -20.99 0.56 -36.44
N GLU A 50 -21.96 0.67 -37.36
CA GLU A 50 -23.32 1.08 -37.01
C GLU A 50 -24.06 -0.03 -36.24
N ALA A 51 -23.78 -1.30 -36.54
CA ALA A 51 -24.30 -2.42 -35.75
C ALA A 51 -23.72 -2.42 -34.32
N ILE A 52 -22.41 -2.16 -34.19
CA ILE A 52 -21.74 -2.00 -32.90
C ILE A 52 -22.36 -0.84 -32.12
N LEU A 53 -22.52 0.34 -32.75
CA LEU A 53 -23.14 1.52 -32.12
C LEU A 53 -24.58 1.26 -31.70
N LYS A 54 -25.35 0.46 -32.45
CA LYS A 54 -26.69 0.03 -32.03
C LYS A 54 -26.64 -0.74 -30.71
N HIS A 55 -25.70 -1.67 -30.55
CA HIS A 55 -25.52 -2.38 -29.28
C HIS A 55 -25.05 -1.44 -28.17
N VAL A 56 -24.11 -0.52 -28.44
CA VAL A 56 -23.63 0.49 -27.47
C VAL A 56 -24.78 1.37 -26.95
N ARG A 57 -25.65 1.87 -27.83
CA ARG A 57 -26.83 2.68 -27.45
C ARG A 57 -27.75 1.92 -26.50
N VAL A 58 -28.00 0.65 -26.78
CA VAL A 58 -28.87 -0.19 -25.94
C VAL A 58 -28.20 -0.44 -24.58
N LEU A 59 -26.95 -0.90 -24.56
CA LEU A 59 -26.22 -1.20 -23.32
C LEU A 59 -26.06 0.04 -22.42
N SER A 60 -25.78 1.21 -23.00
CA SER A 60 -25.67 2.48 -22.24
C SER A 60 -27.01 3.03 -21.75
N SER A 61 -28.14 2.59 -22.32
CA SER A 61 -29.49 3.05 -21.94
C SER A 61 -30.08 2.37 -20.70
N PHE A 62 -29.52 1.24 -20.27
CA PHE A 62 -30.06 0.44 -19.15
C PHE A 62 -29.82 1.02 -17.76
N GLY A 63 -29.21 2.22 -17.68
CA GLY A 63 -28.77 2.80 -16.40
C GLY A 63 -27.44 2.19 -15.95
N SER A 64 -27.19 2.16 -14.64
CA SER A 64 -25.92 1.64 -14.11
C SER A 64 -25.72 0.17 -14.43
N ARG A 65 -24.59 -0.14 -15.07
CA ARG A 65 -24.12 -1.52 -15.29
C ARG A 65 -23.05 -1.97 -14.30
N VAL A 66 -22.93 -1.34 -13.14
CA VAL A 66 -22.17 -1.94 -12.03
C VAL A 66 -22.80 -3.29 -11.70
N THR A 67 -21.98 -4.32 -11.50
CA THR A 67 -22.45 -5.65 -11.08
C THR A 67 -23.40 -5.56 -9.89
N GLY A 68 -24.56 -6.22 -9.97
CA GLY A 68 -25.62 -6.15 -8.95
C GLY A 68 -26.64 -5.04 -9.13
N TYR A 69 -26.42 -4.08 -10.05
CA TYR A 69 -27.43 -3.07 -10.39
C TYR A 69 -28.32 -3.56 -11.53
N ASN A 70 -29.56 -3.05 -11.57
CA ASN A 70 -30.56 -3.46 -12.55
C ASN A 70 -30.08 -3.36 -14.01
N GLY A 71 -29.29 -2.33 -14.35
CA GLY A 71 -28.78 -2.16 -15.71
C GLY A 71 -27.77 -3.24 -16.12
N CYS A 72 -27.06 -3.85 -15.18
CA CYS A 72 -26.18 -4.98 -15.43
C CYS A 72 -26.98 -6.24 -15.80
N TYR A 73 -28.05 -6.54 -15.06
CA TYR A 73 -28.95 -7.67 -15.37
C TYR A 73 -29.63 -7.50 -16.73
N LEU A 74 -30.15 -6.30 -17.03
CA LEU A 74 -30.73 -6.00 -18.35
C LEU A 74 -29.71 -6.15 -19.48
N ALA A 75 -28.44 -5.80 -19.24
CA ALA A 75 -27.37 -6.02 -20.21
C ALA A 75 -27.12 -7.51 -20.45
N ALA A 76 -27.09 -8.33 -19.39
CA ALA A 76 -26.96 -9.78 -19.50
C ALA A 76 -28.12 -10.39 -20.31
N ASP A 77 -29.37 -10.03 -19.99
CA ASP A 77 -30.57 -10.49 -20.69
C ASP A 77 -30.53 -10.12 -22.18
N TYR A 78 -30.11 -8.88 -22.48
CA TYR A 78 -29.96 -8.39 -23.84
C TYR A 78 -28.89 -9.18 -24.61
N ILE A 79 -27.70 -9.36 -24.02
CA ILE A 79 -26.60 -10.13 -24.62
C ILE A 79 -27.05 -11.56 -24.90
N ALA A 80 -27.64 -12.24 -23.91
CA ALA A 80 -28.16 -13.60 -24.06
C ALA A 80 -29.20 -13.69 -25.19
N SER A 81 -30.11 -12.71 -25.27
CA SER A 81 -31.12 -12.63 -26.32
C SER A 81 -30.50 -12.42 -27.72
N GLN A 82 -29.48 -11.56 -27.84
CA GLN A 82 -28.77 -11.35 -29.10
C GLN A 82 -28.04 -12.62 -29.55
N LEU A 83 -27.31 -13.28 -28.66
CA LEU A 83 -26.61 -14.53 -28.97
C LEU A 83 -27.58 -15.64 -29.41
N LYS A 84 -28.73 -15.79 -28.74
CA LYS A 84 -29.81 -16.71 -29.15
C LYS A 84 -30.33 -16.37 -30.55
N SER A 85 -30.51 -15.08 -30.86
CA SER A 85 -30.95 -14.63 -32.19
C SER A 85 -29.96 -14.94 -33.31
N TYR A 86 -28.67 -15.11 -32.97
CA TYR A 86 -27.62 -15.54 -33.89
C TYR A 86 -27.53 -17.08 -34.02
N GLY A 87 -28.43 -17.83 -33.37
CA GLY A 87 -28.46 -19.30 -33.43
C GLY A 87 -27.43 -20.00 -32.55
N LEU A 88 -26.86 -19.30 -31.57
CA LEU A 88 -25.88 -19.87 -30.63
C LEU A 88 -26.58 -20.58 -29.48
N ASP A 89 -25.90 -21.58 -28.92
CA ASP A 89 -26.29 -22.21 -27.66
C ASP A 89 -25.85 -21.30 -26.51
N VAL A 90 -26.78 -20.89 -25.64
CA VAL A 90 -26.53 -19.84 -24.64
C VAL A 90 -26.69 -20.37 -23.23
N GLU A 91 -25.64 -20.18 -22.43
CA GLU A 91 -25.56 -20.53 -21.02
C GLU A 91 -25.33 -19.28 -20.17
N GLU A 92 -26.01 -19.21 -19.03
CA GLU A 92 -25.81 -18.19 -18.01
C GLU A 92 -25.10 -18.83 -16.82
N HIS A 93 -23.95 -18.27 -16.45
CA HIS A 93 -23.13 -18.71 -15.32
C HIS A 93 -23.30 -17.74 -14.15
N ASN A 94 -24.08 -18.17 -13.15
CA ASN A 94 -24.35 -17.38 -11.95
C ASN A 94 -23.31 -17.62 -10.86
N TYR A 95 -22.92 -16.55 -10.18
CA TYR A 95 -21.99 -16.59 -9.05
C TYR A 95 -22.31 -15.47 -8.04
N SER A 96 -21.86 -15.62 -6.80
CA SER A 96 -22.08 -14.61 -5.75
C SER A 96 -20.89 -13.66 -5.63
N VAL A 97 -21.16 -12.37 -5.48
CA VAL A 97 -20.12 -11.34 -5.28
C VAL A 97 -20.63 -10.24 -4.36
N VAL A 98 -19.73 -9.62 -3.59
CA VAL A 98 -20.07 -8.49 -2.72
C VAL A 98 -19.81 -7.18 -3.44
N VAL A 99 -20.85 -6.32 -3.51
CA VAL A 99 -20.83 -5.03 -4.22
C VAL A 99 -21.43 -3.92 -3.35
N PRO A 100 -21.03 -2.65 -3.57
CA PRO A 100 -21.67 -1.53 -2.90
C PRO A 100 -22.97 -1.14 -3.63
N VAL A 101 -24.10 -1.23 -2.94
CA VAL A 101 -25.44 -0.93 -3.49
C VAL A 101 -25.98 0.35 -2.86
N ASP A 102 -26.25 1.37 -3.68
CA ASP A 102 -27.00 2.58 -3.31
C ASP A 102 -28.51 2.34 -3.50
N GLU A 103 -29.26 2.30 -2.40
CA GLU A 103 -30.70 2.04 -2.36
C GLU A 103 -31.56 3.30 -2.50
N GLY A 104 -30.96 4.42 -2.90
CA GLY A 104 -31.64 5.69 -3.11
C GLY A 104 -31.27 6.70 -2.04
N SER A 105 -30.35 7.57 -2.41
CA SER A 105 -29.85 8.68 -1.59
C SER A 105 -30.56 9.99 -1.95
N GLU A 106 -30.69 10.89 -0.98
CA GLU A 106 -31.49 12.11 -1.11
C GLU A 106 -30.82 13.30 -0.44
N LEU A 107 -31.06 14.49 -1.01
CA LEU A 107 -30.68 15.77 -0.43
C LEU A 107 -31.94 16.62 -0.27
N THR A 108 -32.28 16.95 0.97
CA THR A 108 -33.36 17.90 1.26
C THR A 108 -32.76 19.27 1.57
N LEU A 109 -33.25 20.31 0.93
CA LEU A 109 -32.95 21.71 1.22
C LEU A 109 -34.11 22.36 1.97
N THR A 110 -33.81 23.14 3.00
CA THR A 110 -34.79 23.94 3.74
C THR A 110 -34.34 25.39 3.74
N PHE A 111 -35.10 26.25 3.04
CA PHE A 111 -34.85 27.68 2.96
C PHE A 111 -35.37 28.40 4.22
N ARG A 112 -34.86 29.60 4.50
CA ARG A 112 -35.28 30.40 5.67
C ARG A 112 -36.76 30.77 5.70
N ASN A 113 -37.41 30.79 4.53
CA ASN A 113 -38.84 31.04 4.38
C ASN A 113 -39.70 29.77 4.63
N GLY A 114 -39.09 28.64 5.00
CA GLY A 114 -39.77 27.37 5.24
C GLY A 114 -39.99 26.51 3.99
N THR A 115 -39.62 26.98 2.80
CA THR A 115 -39.71 26.18 1.57
C THR A 115 -38.76 24.99 1.66
N ARG A 116 -39.29 23.79 1.38
CA ARG A 116 -38.53 22.54 1.36
C ARG A 116 -38.45 22.00 -0.06
N VAL A 117 -37.25 21.65 -0.51
CA VAL A 117 -37.00 21.05 -1.83
C VAL A 117 -36.24 19.75 -1.64
N VAL A 118 -36.76 18.65 -2.20
CA VAL A 118 -36.10 17.34 -2.15
C VAL A 118 -35.48 17.07 -3.52
N LEU A 119 -34.18 16.80 -3.53
CA LEU A 119 -33.39 16.51 -4.70
C LEU A 119 -32.90 15.07 -4.64
N LYS A 120 -32.93 14.39 -5.79
CA LYS A 120 -32.29 13.10 -5.94
C LYS A 120 -30.77 13.28 -5.85
N ALA A 121 -30.16 12.51 -4.97
CA ALA A 121 -28.71 12.44 -4.83
C ALA A 121 -28.27 10.98 -5.01
N TYR A 122 -26.96 10.78 -5.10
CA TYR A 122 -26.37 9.46 -5.29
C TYR A 122 -25.19 9.31 -4.34
N ALA A 123 -25.04 8.14 -3.73
CA ALA A 123 -23.89 7.87 -2.90
C ALA A 123 -22.63 7.73 -3.78
N VAL A 124 -21.50 8.24 -3.28
CA VAL A 124 -20.18 7.99 -3.86
C VAL A 124 -19.66 6.64 -3.34
N TRP A 125 -18.78 5.98 -4.10
CA TRP A 125 -18.15 4.70 -3.74
C TRP A 125 -17.62 4.70 -2.29
N PRO A 126 -17.69 3.57 -1.54
CA PRO A 126 -17.20 3.48 -0.16
C PRO A 126 -15.75 3.96 0.08
N ASN A 127 -15.49 4.45 1.29
CA ASN A 127 -14.12 4.65 1.81
C ASN A 127 -13.60 3.29 2.29
N GLY A 128 -12.84 2.60 1.44
CA GLY A 128 -12.31 1.28 1.73
C GLY A 128 -13.46 0.32 2.03
N ILE A 129 -13.47 -0.24 3.24
CA ILE A 129 -14.57 -1.11 3.70
C ILE A 129 -15.78 -0.33 4.22
N ASN A 130 -15.69 0.99 4.47
CA ASN A 130 -16.75 1.77 5.08
C ASN A 130 -17.64 2.46 4.03
N PRO A 131 -18.91 2.03 3.85
CA PRO A 131 -19.82 2.66 2.89
C PRO A 131 -20.28 4.05 3.33
N SER A 132 -20.08 4.45 4.59
CA SER A 132 -20.51 5.74 5.14
C SER A 132 -22.01 6.03 4.93
N PRO A 133 -22.93 5.13 5.37
CA PRO A 133 -24.36 5.40 5.38
C PRO A 133 -24.69 6.48 6.41
N THR A 134 -25.82 7.17 6.21
CA THR A 134 -26.34 8.10 7.21
C THR A 134 -27.34 7.42 8.14
N PRO A 135 -27.45 7.85 9.42
CA PRO A 135 -28.47 7.35 10.33
C PRO A 135 -29.90 7.63 9.83
N PRO A 136 -30.91 6.91 10.38
CA PRO A 136 -32.32 7.22 10.11
C PRO A 136 -32.62 8.69 10.42
N GLY A 137 -33.12 9.43 9.43
CA GLY A 137 -33.34 10.89 9.50
C GLY A 137 -32.25 11.73 8.81
N GLY A 138 -31.13 11.13 8.43
CA GLY A 138 -30.04 11.80 7.72
C GLY A 138 -29.14 12.64 8.62
N LEU A 139 -28.19 13.34 8.00
CA LEU A 139 -27.33 14.33 8.66
C LEU A 139 -27.79 15.74 8.30
N GLU A 140 -28.11 16.54 9.31
CA GLU A 140 -28.54 17.93 9.15
C GLU A 140 -27.40 18.91 9.48
N GLY A 141 -27.29 19.96 8.66
CA GLY A 141 -26.40 21.09 8.90
C GLY A 141 -26.65 22.26 7.95
N PRO A 142 -26.02 23.43 8.19
CA PRO A 142 -26.03 24.53 7.23
C PRO A 142 -25.36 24.12 5.91
N LEU A 143 -25.92 24.55 4.77
CA LEU A 143 -25.36 24.28 3.46
C LEU A 143 -24.28 25.33 3.11
N LEU A 144 -23.06 24.88 2.82
CA LEU A 144 -21.93 25.77 2.50
C LEU A 144 -21.30 25.43 1.15
N TYR A 145 -21.40 26.33 0.18
CA TYR A 145 -20.69 26.17 -1.10
C TYR A 145 -19.23 26.60 -0.99
N VAL A 146 -18.29 25.75 -1.42
CA VAL A 146 -16.83 25.97 -1.29
C VAL A 146 -16.05 25.77 -2.59
N ARG A 147 -16.69 25.94 -3.75
CA ARG A 147 -16.04 25.76 -5.07
C ARG A 147 -15.29 24.43 -5.14
N THR A 148 -13.98 24.44 -5.38
CA THR A 148 -13.12 23.24 -5.49
C THR A 148 -12.61 22.73 -4.14
N GLY A 149 -12.96 23.37 -3.03
CA GLY A 149 -12.58 22.91 -1.68
C GLY A 149 -11.14 23.20 -1.29
N SER A 150 -10.50 24.19 -1.92
CA SER A 150 -9.21 24.68 -1.43
C SER A 150 -9.39 25.30 -0.03
N LEU A 151 -8.34 25.31 0.81
CA LEU A 151 -8.47 25.85 2.17
C LEU A 151 -8.94 27.31 2.20
N SER A 152 -8.58 28.12 1.20
CA SER A 152 -9.02 29.51 1.07
C SER A 152 -10.51 29.64 0.74
N ASP A 153 -11.13 28.65 0.09
CA ASP A 153 -12.57 28.65 -0.19
C ASP A 153 -13.42 28.46 1.07
N PHE A 154 -12.84 27.98 2.17
CA PHE A 154 -13.51 27.88 3.46
C PHE A 154 -13.42 29.18 4.27
N ASN A 155 -12.58 30.14 3.90
CA ASN A 155 -12.35 31.35 4.67
C ASN A 155 -13.65 32.12 4.95
N GLY A 156 -13.83 32.54 6.21
CA GLY A 156 -15.01 33.26 6.68
C GLY A 156 -16.25 32.39 6.93
N LYS A 157 -16.24 31.09 6.61
CA LYS A 157 -17.41 30.20 6.70
C LYS A 157 -17.38 29.32 7.96
N PRO A 158 -18.53 29.05 8.61
CA PRO A 158 -18.59 28.17 9.78
C PRO A 158 -18.70 26.69 9.37
N VAL A 159 -17.56 26.02 9.11
CA VAL A 159 -17.53 24.68 8.49
C VAL A 159 -17.97 23.55 9.43
N LYS A 160 -17.71 23.69 10.73
CA LYS A 160 -18.05 22.67 11.73
C LYS A 160 -19.55 22.37 11.73
N GLU A 161 -19.91 21.09 11.72
CA GLU A 161 -21.28 20.57 11.61
C GLU A 161 -22.02 20.88 10.30
N ALA A 162 -21.35 21.47 9.30
CA ALA A 162 -21.98 21.87 8.05
C ALA A 162 -22.11 20.71 7.03
N ILE A 163 -23.01 20.89 6.07
CA ILE A 163 -23.06 20.10 4.84
C ILE A 163 -22.35 20.91 3.75
N VAL A 164 -21.22 20.41 3.27
CA VAL A 164 -20.37 21.13 2.33
C VAL A 164 -20.77 20.77 0.89
N LEU A 165 -21.07 21.79 0.10
CA LEU A 165 -21.32 21.70 -1.33
C LEU A 165 -20.04 22.06 -2.09
N MET A 166 -19.58 21.16 -2.95
CA MET A 166 -18.29 21.26 -3.64
C MET A 166 -18.46 20.92 -5.13
N ASP A 167 -17.71 21.55 -6.02
CA ASP A 167 -17.67 21.13 -7.42
C ASP A 167 -16.91 19.79 -7.52
N TYR A 168 -17.35 18.90 -8.43
CA TYR A 168 -16.78 17.55 -8.55
C TYR A 168 -15.28 17.55 -8.88
N GLU A 169 -14.82 18.49 -9.72
CA GLU A 169 -13.42 18.70 -10.10
C GLU A 169 -12.62 19.39 -8.98
N SER A 170 -12.52 18.69 -7.86
CA SER A 170 -11.91 19.15 -6.60
C SER A 170 -10.75 18.27 -6.14
N GLY A 171 -10.38 17.22 -6.89
CA GLY A 171 -9.38 16.26 -6.42
C GLY A 171 -9.78 15.64 -5.07
N ASP A 172 -8.83 15.57 -4.14
CA ASP A 172 -9.00 15.05 -2.78
C ASP A 172 -9.36 16.14 -1.74
N ASN A 173 -9.66 17.36 -2.17
CA ASN A 173 -9.98 18.49 -1.29
C ASN A 173 -11.21 18.29 -0.40
N TRP A 174 -12.06 17.29 -0.69
CA TRP A 174 -13.15 16.89 0.20
C TRP A 174 -12.64 16.45 1.58
N LEU A 175 -11.37 16.00 1.69
CA LEU A 175 -10.69 15.76 2.97
C LEU A 175 -10.53 17.04 3.78
N ASN A 176 -10.40 18.20 3.14
CA ASN A 176 -10.39 19.49 3.84
C ASN A 176 -11.74 19.75 4.52
N ALA A 177 -12.86 19.40 3.88
CA ALA A 177 -14.18 19.50 4.52
C ALA A 177 -14.28 18.58 5.75
N ALA A 178 -13.86 17.32 5.60
CA ALA A 178 -13.89 16.34 6.70
C ALA A 178 -13.03 16.80 7.90
N LYS A 179 -11.79 17.22 7.66
CA LYS A 179 -10.88 17.63 8.73
C LYS A 179 -11.23 18.98 9.38
N LEU A 180 -12.01 19.83 8.70
CA LEU A 180 -12.57 21.07 9.26
C LEU A 180 -13.88 20.83 10.05
N GLY A 181 -14.35 19.58 10.13
CA GLY A 181 -15.51 19.18 10.94
C GLY A 181 -16.85 19.23 10.20
N ALA A 182 -16.87 19.19 8.87
CA ALA A 182 -18.11 19.00 8.13
C ALA A 182 -18.73 17.63 8.44
N LYS A 183 -20.06 17.49 8.30
CA LYS A 183 -20.77 16.21 8.46
C LYS A 183 -20.78 15.35 7.21
N ALA A 184 -20.84 16.01 6.06
CA ALA A 184 -20.89 15.36 4.76
C ALA A 184 -20.44 16.33 3.67
N VAL A 185 -20.10 15.78 2.51
CA VAL A 185 -19.85 16.54 1.29
C VAL A 185 -20.83 16.11 0.19
N VAL A 186 -21.32 17.09 -0.56
CA VAL A 186 -22.16 16.91 -1.74
C VAL A 186 -21.42 17.50 -2.94
N PHE A 187 -21.09 16.66 -3.91
CA PHE A 187 -20.45 17.06 -5.15
C PHE A 187 -21.48 17.47 -6.20
N ILE A 188 -21.34 18.68 -6.73
CA ILE A 188 -22.04 19.12 -7.93
C ILE A 188 -21.36 18.50 -9.14
N GLY A 189 -22.10 17.68 -9.88
CA GLY A 189 -21.63 17.04 -11.09
C GLY A 189 -21.15 18.02 -12.16
N PRO A 190 -20.14 17.64 -12.96
CA PRO A 190 -19.69 18.46 -14.08
C PRO A 190 -20.62 18.29 -15.29
N ASP A 191 -20.64 19.28 -16.18
CA ASP A 191 -21.38 19.22 -17.46
C ASP A 191 -20.63 18.43 -18.55
N LYS A 192 -19.33 18.20 -18.36
CA LYS A 192 -18.45 17.51 -19.29
C LYS A 192 -17.83 16.29 -18.61
N LEU A 193 -17.32 15.37 -19.42
CA LEU A 193 -16.62 14.19 -18.93
C LEU A 193 -15.38 14.62 -18.11
N PRO A 194 -15.35 14.32 -16.80
CA PRO A 194 -14.18 14.58 -15.98
C PRO A 194 -13.07 13.56 -16.32
N PRO A 195 -11.79 13.93 -16.12
CA PRO A 195 -10.67 13.02 -16.30
C PRO A 195 -10.65 11.93 -15.22
N TYR A 196 -10.04 10.78 -15.53
CA TYR A 196 -10.04 9.60 -14.66
C TYR A 196 -9.42 9.87 -13.28
N PHE A 197 -8.38 10.71 -13.20
CA PHE A 197 -7.76 11.04 -11.92
C PHE A 197 -8.74 11.71 -10.93
N GLU A 198 -9.74 12.43 -11.41
CA GLU A 198 -10.76 13.04 -10.54
C GLU A 198 -11.61 11.99 -9.85
N ALA A 199 -11.97 10.91 -10.56
CA ALA A 199 -12.68 9.78 -9.98
C ALA A 199 -11.82 9.05 -8.94
N LEU A 200 -10.55 8.78 -9.26
CA LEU A 200 -9.61 8.15 -8.32
C LEU A 200 -9.36 9.00 -7.06
N ALA A 201 -9.34 10.33 -7.17
CA ALA A 201 -9.17 11.22 -6.02
C ALA A 201 -10.36 11.22 -5.05
N LYS A 202 -11.49 10.60 -5.40
CA LYS A 202 -12.60 10.34 -4.48
C LYS A 202 -12.53 8.94 -3.86
N PHE A 203 -11.47 8.16 -4.08
CA PHE A 203 -11.24 6.94 -3.31
C PHE A 203 -10.43 7.24 -2.05
N LEU A 204 -10.72 6.47 -1.02
CA LEU A 204 -9.87 6.34 0.15
C LEU A 204 -9.89 4.86 0.52
N ASP A 205 -8.75 4.28 0.81
CA ASP A 205 -8.59 2.92 1.29
C ASP A 205 -8.76 2.86 2.81
N THR A 206 -8.36 3.94 3.50
CA THR A 206 -8.62 4.14 4.92
C THR A 206 -10.14 4.24 5.19
N PRO A 207 -10.70 3.41 6.09
CA PRO A 207 -12.15 3.27 6.25
C PRO A 207 -12.82 4.37 7.08
N VAL A 208 -12.70 5.61 6.62
CA VAL A 208 -13.32 6.78 7.26
C VAL A 208 -14.84 6.75 7.10
N ASN A 209 -15.56 6.97 8.20
CA ASN A 209 -17.00 7.21 8.17
C ASN A 209 -17.26 8.70 7.85
N PHE A 210 -17.34 9.04 6.56
CA PHE A 210 -17.63 10.39 6.11
C PHE A 210 -18.51 10.32 4.86
N PRO A 211 -19.83 10.58 4.98
CA PRO A 211 -20.76 10.48 3.85
C PRO A 211 -20.42 11.44 2.71
N ARG A 212 -20.39 10.91 1.49
CA ARG A 212 -20.09 11.64 0.26
C ARG A 212 -21.19 11.35 -0.75
N LEU A 213 -21.83 12.41 -1.24
CA LEU A 213 -22.91 12.30 -2.21
C LEU A 213 -22.59 13.09 -3.47
N TYR A 214 -23.27 12.74 -4.55
CA TYR A 214 -23.21 13.37 -5.84
C TYR A 214 -24.62 13.81 -6.26
N VAL A 215 -24.70 14.99 -6.87
CA VAL A 215 -25.93 15.53 -7.47
C VAL A 215 -25.63 15.95 -8.90
N SER A 216 -26.59 15.74 -9.81
CA SER A 216 -26.43 16.12 -11.22
C SER A 216 -26.15 17.61 -11.38
N SER A 217 -25.38 17.97 -12.42
CA SER A 217 -25.07 19.36 -12.76
C SER A 217 -26.31 20.24 -12.94
N SER A 218 -27.43 19.65 -13.36
CA SER A 218 -28.74 20.31 -13.50
C SER A 218 -29.24 20.99 -12.22
N TYR A 219 -28.86 20.48 -11.03
CA TYR A 219 -29.21 21.10 -9.75
C TYR A 219 -28.19 22.14 -9.26
N GLY A 220 -27.05 22.30 -9.96
CA GLY A 220 -25.93 23.14 -9.52
C GLY A 220 -26.30 24.58 -9.23
N ASN A 221 -27.09 25.22 -10.10
CA ASN A 221 -27.53 26.61 -9.90
C ASN A 221 -28.47 26.77 -8.69
N LEU A 222 -29.41 25.84 -8.52
CA LEU A 222 -30.31 25.81 -7.37
C LEU A 222 -29.54 25.66 -6.06
N LEU A 223 -28.54 24.76 -6.05
CA LEU A 223 -27.75 24.47 -4.85
C LEU A 223 -26.83 25.64 -4.47
N ARG A 224 -26.19 26.29 -5.45
CA ARG A 224 -25.41 27.51 -5.22
C ARG A 224 -26.30 28.62 -4.66
N TYR A 225 -27.47 28.84 -5.27
CA TYR A 225 -28.45 29.80 -4.77
C TYR A 225 -28.92 29.48 -3.34
N ALA A 226 -29.21 28.20 -3.04
CA ALA A 226 -29.62 27.78 -1.71
C ALA A 226 -28.53 28.03 -0.65
N ALA A 227 -27.27 27.79 -0.99
CA ALA A 227 -26.14 28.08 -0.11
C ALA A 227 -25.99 29.59 0.13
N GLU A 228 -26.15 30.43 -0.89
CA GLU A 228 -26.12 31.90 -0.76
C GLU A 228 -27.24 32.44 0.14
N GLN A 229 -28.42 31.83 0.10
CA GLN A 229 -29.55 32.17 0.98
C GLN A 229 -29.40 31.62 2.41
N GLY A 230 -28.32 30.86 2.68
CA GLY A 230 -28.09 30.23 3.97
C GLY A 230 -29.15 29.18 4.33
N ALA A 231 -29.54 28.36 3.37
CA ALA A 231 -30.41 27.21 3.59
C ALA A 231 -29.74 26.14 4.48
N SER A 232 -30.54 25.34 5.19
CA SER A 232 -30.06 24.09 5.79
C SER A 232 -30.27 22.93 4.83
N ALA A 233 -29.46 21.89 5.00
CA ALA A 233 -29.53 20.67 4.21
C ALA A 233 -29.60 19.45 5.12
N VAL A 234 -30.43 18.48 4.73
CA VAL A 234 -30.46 17.13 5.28
C VAL A 234 -30.01 16.15 4.21
N VAL A 235 -28.95 15.42 4.50
CA VAL A 235 -28.34 14.44 3.60
C VAL A 235 -28.71 13.04 4.06
N ILE A 236 -29.21 12.22 3.14
CA ILE A 236 -29.52 10.80 3.38
C ILE A 236 -28.72 9.97 2.38
N SER A 237 -27.77 9.17 2.87
CA SER A 237 -27.00 8.19 2.11
C SER A 237 -27.44 6.78 2.49
N LYS A 238 -27.91 6.00 1.51
CA LYS A 238 -28.38 4.61 1.71
C LYS A 238 -27.52 3.62 0.93
N ILE A 239 -26.21 3.68 1.12
CA ILE A 239 -25.26 2.77 0.50
C ILE A 239 -24.80 1.69 1.49
N ALA A 240 -24.74 0.44 1.03
CA ALA A 240 -24.28 -0.69 1.83
C ALA A 240 -23.58 -1.75 0.97
N TRP A 241 -22.66 -2.50 1.57
CA TRP A 241 -22.12 -3.72 0.99
C TRP A 241 -23.18 -4.82 1.02
N LYS A 242 -23.47 -5.43 -0.12
CA LYS A 242 -24.42 -6.54 -0.25
C LYS A 242 -23.84 -7.65 -1.10
N THR A 243 -24.12 -8.89 -0.71
CA THR A 243 -23.94 -10.04 -1.60
C THR A 243 -25.04 -10.00 -2.65
N VAL A 244 -24.66 -10.04 -3.91
CA VAL A 244 -25.56 -10.11 -5.07
C VAL A 244 -25.22 -11.34 -5.89
N GLU A 245 -26.20 -11.86 -6.60
CA GLU A 245 -25.98 -12.86 -7.65
C GLU A 245 -25.60 -12.12 -8.94
N ALA A 246 -24.45 -12.42 -9.50
CA ALA A 246 -23.94 -11.88 -10.75
C ALA A 246 -23.92 -12.96 -11.83
N VAL A 247 -23.94 -12.55 -13.10
CA VAL A 247 -24.13 -13.45 -14.24
C VAL A 247 -23.02 -13.24 -15.27
N ASN A 248 -22.38 -14.31 -15.72
CA ASN A 248 -21.63 -14.30 -16.97
C ASN A 248 -22.49 -14.92 -18.06
N VAL A 249 -22.45 -14.38 -19.29
CA VAL A 249 -23.23 -14.90 -20.41
C VAL A 249 -22.30 -15.56 -21.41
N ILE A 250 -22.59 -16.80 -21.79
CA ILE A 250 -21.75 -17.63 -22.65
C ILE A 250 -22.56 -18.01 -23.89
N GLY A 251 -22.03 -17.70 -25.08
CA GLY A 251 -22.57 -18.18 -26.36
C GLY A 251 -21.61 -19.18 -27.00
N VAL A 252 -22.08 -20.40 -27.26
CA VAL A 252 -21.27 -21.49 -27.81
C VAL A 252 -21.55 -21.68 -29.29
N LEU A 253 -20.51 -21.52 -30.11
CA LEU A 253 -20.48 -21.87 -31.53
C LEU A 253 -19.66 -23.15 -31.73
N LYS A 254 -20.34 -24.26 -32.03
CA LYS A 254 -19.69 -25.57 -32.19
C LYS A 254 -18.85 -25.63 -33.46
N GLY A 255 -17.58 -25.97 -33.29
CA GLY A 255 -16.64 -26.17 -34.38
C GLY A 255 -16.59 -27.61 -34.89
N SER A 256 -15.52 -27.93 -35.62
CA SER A 256 -15.21 -29.29 -36.06
C SER A 256 -14.37 -30.07 -35.03
N THR A 257 -13.83 -29.38 -34.02
CA THR A 257 -13.03 -29.95 -32.93
C THR A 257 -13.52 -29.48 -31.57
N ASN A 258 -13.18 -30.23 -30.51
CA ASN A 258 -13.49 -29.86 -29.12
C ASN A 258 -12.50 -28.85 -28.52
N ASP A 259 -11.41 -28.57 -29.24
CA ASP A 259 -10.48 -27.51 -28.87
C ASP A 259 -11.23 -26.18 -28.94
N THR A 260 -11.29 -25.49 -27.81
CA THR A 260 -12.14 -24.32 -27.63
C THR A 260 -11.30 -23.06 -27.48
N ILE A 261 -11.66 -22.04 -28.26
CA ILE A 261 -11.16 -20.67 -28.12
C ILE A 261 -12.22 -19.85 -27.42
N LEU A 262 -11.83 -19.16 -26.36
CA LEU A 262 -12.70 -18.24 -25.64
C LEU A 262 -12.41 -16.83 -26.15
N ILE A 263 -13.41 -16.16 -26.70
CA ILE A 263 -13.34 -14.74 -27.05
C ILE A 263 -14.19 -14.01 -26.03
N THR A 264 -13.58 -13.11 -25.28
CA THR A 264 -14.19 -12.59 -24.05
C THR A 264 -14.20 -11.07 -24.02
N ALA A 265 -15.15 -10.49 -23.30
CA ALA A 265 -15.21 -9.07 -22.99
C ALA A 265 -16.05 -8.88 -21.72
N HIS A 266 -15.72 -7.91 -20.87
CA HIS A 266 -16.61 -7.55 -19.77
C HIS A 266 -17.74 -6.63 -20.27
N TYR A 267 -18.94 -6.77 -19.70
CA TYR A 267 -20.10 -5.94 -20.04
C TYR A 267 -20.57 -5.05 -18.88
N ASP A 268 -20.10 -5.34 -17.66
CA ASP A 268 -20.22 -4.42 -16.54
C ASP A 268 -19.37 -3.17 -16.78
N SER A 269 -19.79 -2.07 -16.16
CA SER A 269 -19.04 -0.82 -16.15
C SER A 269 -18.96 -0.28 -14.74
N TRP A 270 -18.13 0.71 -14.51
CA TRP A 270 -18.06 1.35 -13.20
C TRP A 270 -18.09 2.87 -13.26
N SER A 271 -18.44 3.45 -12.13
CA SER A 271 -18.37 4.87 -11.87
C SER A 271 -18.06 5.09 -10.39
N VAL A 272 -17.40 6.20 -10.08
CA VAL A 272 -17.21 6.62 -8.68
C VAL A 272 -18.56 6.87 -7.98
N VAL A 273 -19.63 7.07 -8.75
CA VAL A 273 -21.01 7.08 -8.29
C VAL A 273 -21.67 5.80 -8.79
N PRO A 274 -21.72 4.71 -7.99
CA PRO A 274 -22.15 3.39 -8.45
C PRO A 274 -23.49 3.37 -9.21
N ALA A 275 -24.45 4.21 -8.80
CA ALA A 275 -25.76 4.30 -9.43
C ALA A 275 -25.79 4.99 -10.82
N LEU A 276 -24.66 5.54 -11.30
CA LEU A 276 -24.53 6.29 -12.56
C LEU A 276 -23.46 5.72 -13.51
N ALA A 277 -23.11 4.43 -13.41
CA ALA A 277 -22.15 3.81 -14.33
C ALA A 277 -22.79 3.44 -15.68
N THR A 278 -22.91 4.42 -16.58
CA THR A 278 -23.55 4.25 -17.90
C THR A 278 -22.56 4.25 -19.07
N SER A 279 -21.26 4.10 -18.82
CA SER A 279 -20.17 4.31 -19.80
C SER A 279 -20.43 3.63 -21.15
N ALA A 280 -20.49 4.42 -22.23
CA ALA A 280 -20.58 3.94 -23.60
C ALA A 280 -19.22 3.45 -24.11
N HIS A 281 -18.10 4.00 -23.64
CA HIS A 281 -16.77 3.49 -23.99
C HIS A 281 -16.58 2.05 -23.48
N GLU A 282 -17.00 1.73 -22.25
CA GLU A 282 -16.94 0.34 -21.74
C GLU A 282 -17.91 -0.60 -22.47
N ALA A 283 -18.95 -0.06 -23.12
CA ALA A 283 -19.87 -0.85 -23.92
C ALA A 283 -19.32 -1.22 -25.32
N LEU A 284 -18.21 -0.61 -25.78
CA LEU A 284 -17.65 -0.87 -27.11
C LEU A 284 -17.13 -2.30 -27.28
N ALA A 285 -16.38 -2.80 -26.30
CA ALA A 285 -15.83 -4.16 -26.33
C ALA A 285 -16.92 -5.26 -26.35
N PRO A 286 -17.91 -5.27 -25.44
CA PRO A 286 -18.99 -6.25 -25.51
C PRO A 286 -19.89 -6.04 -26.75
N ALA A 287 -20.14 -4.80 -27.18
CA ALA A 287 -20.87 -4.56 -28.44
C ALA A 287 -20.13 -5.12 -29.66
N PHE A 288 -18.81 -4.99 -29.70
CA PHE A 288 -17.99 -5.57 -30.76
C PHE A 288 -17.93 -7.09 -30.66
N LEU A 289 -17.89 -7.67 -29.46
CA LEU A 289 -17.97 -9.12 -29.29
C LEU A 289 -19.30 -9.69 -29.79
N LEU A 290 -20.42 -8.99 -29.60
CA LEU A 290 -21.72 -9.36 -30.19
C LEU A 290 -21.66 -9.33 -31.73
N GLU A 291 -21.01 -8.33 -32.32
CA GLU A 291 -20.84 -8.25 -33.78
C GLU A 291 -19.92 -9.37 -34.31
N LEU A 292 -18.83 -9.69 -33.60
CA LEU A 292 -17.97 -10.83 -33.93
C LEU A 292 -18.74 -12.16 -33.84
N ALA A 293 -19.59 -12.32 -32.82
CA ALA A 293 -20.45 -13.49 -32.69
C ALA A 293 -21.40 -13.62 -33.88
N ARG A 294 -22.03 -12.51 -34.30
CA ARG A 294 -22.88 -12.46 -35.50
C ARG A 294 -22.10 -12.84 -36.76
N ILE A 295 -20.92 -12.27 -36.98
CA ILE A 295 -20.09 -12.54 -38.17
C ILE A 295 -19.65 -14.01 -38.21
N LEU A 296 -19.12 -14.53 -37.11
CA LEU A 296 -18.59 -15.90 -37.05
C LEU A 296 -19.69 -16.97 -37.07
N SER A 297 -20.88 -16.68 -36.53
CA SER A 297 -22.04 -17.60 -36.59
C SER A 297 -22.52 -17.91 -38.02
N GLY A 298 -22.20 -17.04 -38.98
CA GLY A 298 -22.51 -17.26 -40.40
C GLY A 298 -21.64 -18.33 -41.09
N GLN A 299 -20.62 -18.86 -40.41
CA GLN A 299 -19.69 -19.85 -40.94
C GLN A 299 -19.47 -20.97 -39.92
N LYS A 300 -19.04 -22.16 -40.37
CA LYS A 300 -18.68 -23.25 -39.45
C LYS A 300 -17.18 -23.17 -39.14
N PRO A 301 -16.77 -22.78 -37.92
CA PRO A 301 -15.37 -22.69 -37.57
C PRO A 301 -14.71 -24.07 -37.46
N TYR A 302 -13.38 -24.12 -37.64
CA TYR A 302 -12.63 -25.36 -37.39
C TYR A 302 -12.62 -25.71 -35.89
N ARG A 303 -12.40 -24.72 -35.02
CA ARG A 303 -12.39 -24.86 -33.56
C ARG A 303 -13.70 -24.39 -32.95
N THR A 304 -14.06 -24.97 -31.80
CA THR A 304 -15.23 -24.50 -31.06
C THR A 304 -14.93 -23.12 -30.49
N VAL A 305 -15.90 -22.21 -30.53
CA VAL A 305 -15.74 -20.83 -30.07
C VAL A 305 -16.74 -20.55 -28.97
N TRP A 306 -16.27 -20.04 -27.84
CA TRP A 306 -17.11 -19.55 -26.75
C TRP A 306 -16.99 -18.02 -26.70
N PHE A 307 -18.11 -17.34 -26.92
CA PHE A 307 -18.23 -15.90 -26.70
C PHE A 307 -18.64 -15.70 -25.24
N VAL A 308 -17.72 -15.22 -24.40
CA VAL A 308 -17.99 -15.07 -22.95
C VAL A 308 -18.02 -13.60 -22.57
N PHE A 309 -19.16 -13.20 -22.01
CA PHE A 309 -19.40 -11.86 -21.53
C PHE A 309 -19.31 -11.87 -20.00
N PHE A 310 -18.24 -11.29 -19.46
CA PHE A 310 -18.00 -11.25 -18.03
C PHE A 310 -18.73 -10.10 -17.35
N SER A 311 -19.24 -10.35 -16.14
CA SER A 311 -19.52 -9.31 -15.14
C SER A 311 -18.43 -9.32 -14.07
N GLY A 312 -18.46 -8.38 -13.12
CA GLY A 312 -17.57 -8.43 -11.97
C GLY A 312 -16.13 -8.03 -12.27
N HIS A 313 -15.84 -7.38 -13.40
CA HIS A 313 -14.49 -6.90 -13.75
C HIS A 313 -13.94 -6.01 -12.64
N TRP A 314 -14.76 -5.04 -12.20
CA TRP A 314 -14.41 -4.06 -11.16
C TRP A 314 -14.49 -4.61 -9.73
N GLN A 315 -14.80 -5.90 -9.55
CA GLN A 315 -14.84 -6.59 -8.25
C GLN A 315 -13.68 -7.58 -8.14
N ALA A 316 -12.46 -7.11 -8.44
CA ALA A 316 -11.27 -7.96 -8.50
C ALA A 316 -11.45 -9.14 -9.45
N LEU A 317 -11.91 -8.87 -10.68
CA LEU A 317 -12.11 -9.87 -11.74
C LEU A 317 -13.02 -11.04 -11.31
N ALA A 318 -14.06 -10.78 -10.51
CA ALA A 318 -14.89 -11.83 -9.92
C ALA A 318 -15.51 -12.77 -10.97
N GLY A 319 -16.10 -12.25 -12.04
CA GLY A 319 -16.71 -13.10 -13.06
C GLY A 319 -15.71 -13.99 -13.78
N ALA A 320 -14.55 -13.46 -14.15
CA ALA A 320 -13.47 -14.25 -14.76
C ALA A 320 -12.87 -15.28 -13.78
N ARG A 321 -12.72 -14.94 -12.48
CA ARG A 321 -12.24 -15.87 -11.46
C ARG A 321 -13.22 -17.03 -11.25
N GLU A 322 -14.49 -16.74 -11.03
CA GLU A 322 -15.50 -17.78 -10.83
C GLU A 322 -15.70 -18.61 -12.11
N PHE A 323 -15.58 -18.00 -13.30
CA PHE A 323 -15.62 -18.73 -14.56
C PHE A 323 -14.47 -19.74 -14.68
N VAL A 324 -13.23 -19.34 -14.35
CA VAL A 324 -12.09 -20.26 -14.35
C VAL A 324 -12.28 -21.36 -13.30
N GLU A 325 -12.75 -21.01 -12.10
CA GLU A 325 -13.05 -21.99 -11.05
C GLU A 325 -14.04 -23.06 -11.55
N ARG A 326 -15.12 -22.63 -12.20
CA ARG A 326 -16.19 -23.51 -12.69
C ARG A 326 -15.79 -24.35 -13.90
N TYR A 327 -15.24 -23.71 -14.95
CA TYR A 327 -15.07 -24.34 -16.26
C TYR A 327 -13.66 -24.90 -16.50
N TYR A 328 -12.60 -24.31 -15.96
CA TYR A 328 -11.23 -24.80 -16.18
C TYR A 328 -10.88 -25.97 -15.25
N PHE A 329 -11.52 -26.03 -14.08
CA PHE A 329 -11.33 -27.09 -13.08
C PHE A 329 -12.58 -27.96 -12.89
N GLY A 330 -13.58 -27.81 -13.77
CA GLY A 330 -14.77 -28.64 -13.81
C GLY A 330 -14.54 -30.03 -14.42
N PRO A 331 -15.52 -30.94 -14.32
CA PRO A 331 -15.40 -32.32 -14.81
C PRO A 331 -15.24 -32.42 -16.33
N ASP A 332 -15.68 -31.41 -17.09
CA ASP A 332 -15.63 -31.41 -18.56
C ASP A 332 -14.20 -31.28 -19.11
N VAL A 333 -13.30 -30.61 -18.37
CA VAL A 333 -11.87 -30.53 -18.72
C VAL A 333 -11.18 -31.86 -18.43
N ALA A 334 -11.48 -32.46 -17.26
CA ALA A 334 -10.91 -33.75 -16.87
C ALA A 334 -11.34 -34.89 -17.82
N SER A 335 -12.57 -34.85 -18.32
CA SER A 335 -13.10 -35.81 -19.31
C SER A 335 -12.69 -35.49 -20.76
N GLY A 336 -12.08 -34.34 -21.02
CA GLY A 336 -11.66 -33.91 -22.35
C GLY A 336 -12.80 -33.47 -23.28
N VAL A 337 -14.03 -33.32 -22.74
CA VAL A 337 -15.20 -32.79 -23.45
C VAL A 337 -14.98 -31.31 -23.77
N PHE A 338 -14.38 -30.57 -22.83
CA PHE A 338 -14.01 -29.17 -22.98
C PHE A 338 -12.49 -29.02 -22.90
N LYS A 339 -11.88 -28.38 -23.90
CA LYS A 339 -10.45 -28.07 -23.92
C LYS A 339 -10.23 -26.58 -24.15
N PRO A 340 -10.11 -25.75 -23.10
CA PRO A 340 -9.82 -24.33 -23.24
C PRO A 340 -8.37 -24.14 -23.69
N VAL A 341 -8.15 -24.00 -25.01
CA VAL A 341 -6.80 -23.90 -25.56
C VAL A 341 -6.26 -22.47 -25.44
N MET A 342 -7.13 -21.49 -25.68
CA MET A 342 -6.73 -20.08 -25.67
C MET A 342 -7.91 -19.18 -25.29
N LEU A 343 -7.64 -18.16 -24.47
CA LEU A 343 -8.57 -17.10 -24.16
C LEU A 343 -8.05 -15.76 -24.71
N VAL A 344 -8.80 -15.16 -25.62
CA VAL A 344 -8.54 -13.84 -26.18
C VAL A 344 -9.58 -12.87 -25.62
N ASN A 345 -9.15 -11.98 -24.73
CA ASN A 345 -10.01 -10.94 -24.19
C ASN A 345 -9.94 -9.68 -25.06
N ILE A 346 -11.09 -9.08 -25.36
CA ILE A 346 -11.21 -7.79 -25.99
C ILE A 346 -11.36 -6.79 -24.84
N GLY A 347 -10.28 -6.07 -24.55
CA GLY A 347 -10.25 -5.05 -23.51
C GLY A 347 -10.80 -3.72 -24.00
N HIS A 348 -10.45 -2.64 -23.29
CA HIS A 348 -10.96 -1.31 -23.60
C HIS A 348 -10.59 -0.84 -25.01
N LEU A 349 -11.63 -0.54 -25.81
CA LEU A 349 -11.50 0.09 -27.13
C LEU A 349 -11.71 1.60 -27.01
N ASP A 350 -10.74 2.41 -27.43
CA ASP A 350 -10.82 3.87 -27.40
C ASP A 350 -10.57 4.44 -28.82
N PRO A 351 -11.54 5.15 -29.43
CA PRO A 351 -11.37 5.75 -30.75
C PRO A 351 -10.25 6.79 -30.84
N ARG A 352 -9.78 7.34 -29.70
CA ARG A 352 -8.71 8.34 -29.64
C ARG A 352 -7.31 7.72 -29.57
N GLY A 353 -7.21 6.41 -29.31
CA GLY A 353 -5.94 5.71 -29.29
C GLY A 353 -5.45 5.35 -30.68
N PHE A 354 -4.17 4.97 -30.77
CA PHE A 354 -3.50 4.70 -32.02
C PHE A 354 -2.80 3.34 -31.94
N GLY A 355 -3.25 2.35 -32.70
CA GLY A 355 -2.69 0.99 -32.62
C GLY A 355 -3.39 0.08 -31.62
N LEU A 356 -2.87 -1.14 -31.53
CA LEU A 356 -3.32 -2.19 -30.61
C LEU A 356 -2.15 -2.71 -29.79
N GLN A 357 -2.46 -3.22 -28.60
CA GLN A 357 -1.51 -3.91 -27.74
C GLN A 357 -2.06 -5.27 -27.31
N LEU A 358 -1.18 -6.27 -27.28
CA LEU A 358 -1.47 -7.61 -26.78
C LEU A 358 -0.84 -7.75 -25.41
N LEU A 359 -1.66 -7.79 -24.37
CA LEU A 359 -1.24 -7.77 -22.97
C LEU A 359 -1.52 -9.11 -22.28
N ARG A 360 -0.61 -9.51 -21.42
CA ARG A 360 -0.80 -10.59 -20.42
C ARG A 360 -0.72 -9.99 -19.01
N GLY A 361 -0.95 -10.80 -17.98
CA GLY A 361 -0.68 -10.43 -16.59
C GLY A 361 0.78 -9.99 -16.42
N GLY A 362 0.95 -8.85 -15.75
CA GLY A 362 2.23 -8.18 -15.49
C GLY A 362 2.30 -7.58 -14.08
N SER A 363 3.37 -6.84 -13.78
CA SER A 363 3.58 -6.20 -12.47
C SER A 363 2.43 -5.30 -12.03
N GLY A 364 1.85 -4.52 -12.96
CA GLY A 364 0.78 -3.56 -12.69
C GLY A 364 -0.64 -4.12 -12.73
N THR A 365 -0.79 -5.44 -12.87
CA THR A 365 -2.07 -6.13 -13.03
C THR A 365 -2.52 -6.82 -11.74
N PHE A 366 -3.73 -7.41 -11.69
CA PHE A 366 -4.34 -7.94 -10.47
C PHE A 366 -3.44 -8.92 -9.70
N TYR A 367 -2.83 -9.90 -10.39
CA TYR A 367 -1.96 -10.90 -9.75
C TYR A 367 -0.48 -10.48 -9.65
N ALA A 368 -0.11 -9.31 -10.17
CA ALA A 368 1.26 -8.77 -10.16
C ALA A 368 2.35 -9.74 -10.67
N THR A 369 2.05 -10.53 -11.71
CA THR A 369 2.95 -11.60 -12.17
C THR A 369 4.19 -11.03 -12.87
N THR A 370 5.40 -11.40 -12.42
CA THR A 370 6.65 -10.78 -12.91
C THR A 370 7.86 -11.73 -12.98
N GLY A 371 8.75 -11.44 -13.94
CA GLY A 371 10.19 -11.22 -13.73
C GLY A 371 11.18 -12.38 -13.64
N ASN A 372 10.79 -13.63 -13.35
CA ASN A 372 11.77 -14.73 -13.30
C ASN A 372 11.45 -15.94 -14.17
N ALA A 373 10.45 -15.84 -15.05
CA ALA A 373 9.91 -16.99 -15.74
C ALA A 373 10.28 -17.08 -17.22
N GLY A 374 11.50 -17.52 -17.53
CA GLY A 374 11.91 -17.88 -18.90
C GLY A 374 10.93 -18.83 -19.63
N GLY A 375 10.08 -19.53 -18.90
CA GLY A 375 9.03 -20.35 -19.49
C GLY A 375 7.75 -19.66 -19.92
N ILE A 376 7.49 -18.41 -19.52
CA ILE A 376 6.35 -17.65 -20.05
C ILE A 376 6.59 -17.34 -21.53
N THR A 377 7.76 -16.80 -21.89
CA THR A 377 8.12 -16.55 -23.29
C THR A 377 7.99 -17.81 -24.15
N LEU A 378 8.38 -18.98 -23.60
CA LEU A 378 8.23 -20.26 -24.28
C LEU A 378 6.74 -20.65 -24.48
N ARG A 379 5.89 -20.45 -23.46
CA ARG A 379 4.45 -20.75 -23.54
C ARG A 379 3.74 -19.93 -24.63
N TYR A 380 4.16 -18.68 -24.84
CA TYR A 380 3.57 -17.76 -25.82
C TYR A 380 4.29 -17.76 -27.19
N ALA A 381 5.40 -18.49 -27.36
CA ALA A 381 6.20 -18.44 -28.58
C ALA A 381 5.40 -18.81 -29.84
N TRP A 382 4.56 -19.84 -29.76
CA TRP A 382 3.70 -20.26 -30.88
C TRP A 382 2.62 -19.22 -31.19
N VAL A 383 2.05 -18.57 -30.18
CA VAL A 383 1.06 -17.48 -30.34
C VAL A 383 1.72 -16.32 -31.08
N LEU A 384 2.90 -15.88 -30.63
CA LEU A 384 3.64 -14.78 -31.25
C LEU A 384 3.97 -15.05 -32.70
N LYS A 385 4.40 -16.28 -33.02
CA LYS A 385 4.64 -16.71 -34.40
C LYS A 385 3.37 -16.55 -35.23
N LYS A 386 2.24 -17.10 -34.77
CA LYS A 386 0.97 -17.04 -35.49
C LYS A 386 0.44 -15.60 -35.64
N VAL A 387 0.52 -14.77 -34.60
CA VAL A 387 0.17 -13.35 -34.67
C VAL A 387 0.98 -12.66 -35.77
N ARG A 388 2.30 -12.86 -35.83
CA ARG A 388 3.14 -12.27 -36.88
C ARG A 388 2.77 -12.76 -38.27
N ASP A 389 2.51 -14.05 -38.41
CA ASP A 389 2.09 -14.65 -39.69
C ASP A 389 0.76 -14.04 -40.17
N TYR A 390 -0.23 -13.88 -39.28
CA TYR A 390 -1.54 -13.30 -39.61
C TYR A 390 -1.46 -11.80 -39.90
N LEU A 391 -0.64 -11.05 -39.16
CA LEU A 391 -0.44 -9.62 -39.44
C LEU A 391 0.31 -9.36 -40.75
N ALA A 392 1.03 -10.36 -41.27
CA ALA A 392 1.71 -10.30 -42.55
C ALA A 392 0.80 -10.64 -43.75
N ASP A 393 -0.49 -10.96 -43.55
CA ASP A 393 -1.45 -11.17 -44.65
C ASP A 393 -1.48 -9.93 -45.57
N PRO A 394 -1.16 -10.07 -46.87
CA PRO A 394 -1.17 -8.96 -47.82
C PRO A 394 -2.49 -8.18 -47.85
N ALA A 395 -3.64 -8.86 -47.75
CA ALA A 395 -4.95 -8.21 -47.82
C ALA A 395 -5.24 -7.33 -46.59
N LEU A 396 -4.88 -7.83 -45.40
CA LEU A 396 -4.94 -7.05 -44.17
C LEU A 396 -3.95 -5.88 -44.23
N ARG A 397 -2.72 -6.15 -44.65
CA ARG A 397 -1.65 -5.16 -44.73
C ARG A 397 -2.02 -3.99 -45.63
N ASP A 398 -2.50 -4.24 -46.84
CA ASP A 398 -2.89 -3.18 -47.77
C ASP A 398 -4.03 -2.32 -47.18
N SER A 399 -5.00 -2.97 -46.51
CA SER A 399 -6.10 -2.28 -45.85
C SER A 399 -5.62 -1.38 -44.71
N ILE A 400 -4.79 -1.88 -43.80
CA ILE A 400 -4.30 -1.11 -42.64
C ILE A 400 -3.36 0.01 -43.08
N VAL A 401 -2.42 -0.26 -44.01
CA VAL A 401 -1.52 0.77 -44.53
C VAL A 401 -2.32 1.89 -45.20
N SER A 402 -3.37 1.57 -45.95
CA SER A 402 -4.23 2.58 -46.58
C SER A 402 -4.99 3.46 -45.57
N MET A 403 -5.38 2.92 -44.41
CA MET A 403 -6.14 3.64 -43.39
C MET A 403 -5.26 4.42 -42.41
N THR A 404 -4.08 3.88 -42.04
CA THR A 404 -3.27 4.39 -40.93
C THR A 404 -1.87 4.84 -41.35
N GLY A 405 -1.43 4.52 -42.58
CA GLY A 405 -0.07 4.77 -43.05
C GLY A 405 1.01 3.91 -42.37
N MET A 406 0.60 2.88 -41.60
CA MET A 406 1.53 2.02 -40.85
C MET A 406 1.35 0.55 -41.23
N ASP A 407 2.45 -0.19 -41.17
CA ASP A 407 2.43 -1.64 -41.32
C ASP A 407 1.74 -2.30 -40.10
N PRO A 408 0.88 -3.32 -40.28
CA PRO A 408 0.22 -4.02 -39.17
C PRO A 408 1.16 -4.51 -38.07
N LEU A 409 2.38 -4.93 -38.42
CA LEU A 409 3.40 -5.38 -37.45
C LEU A 409 3.92 -4.25 -36.55
N SER A 410 3.80 -2.99 -37.00
CA SER A 410 4.11 -1.81 -36.20
C SER A 410 2.88 -1.26 -35.47
N TYR A 411 1.70 -1.48 -36.06
CA TYR A 411 0.41 -1.06 -35.51
C TYR A 411 0.00 -1.89 -34.28
N VAL A 412 0.32 -3.19 -34.27
CA VAL A 412 0.09 -4.09 -33.14
C VAL A 412 1.38 -4.32 -32.38
N ARG A 413 1.37 -4.07 -31.07
CA ARG A 413 2.51 -4.32 -30.18
C ARG A 413 2.22 -5.47 -29.24
N ASP A 414 3.09 -6.48 -29.24
CA ASP A 414 2.99 -7.57 -28.28
C ASP A 414 3.80 -7.28 -27.02
N PHE A 415 3.21 -7.64 -25.87
CA PHE A 415 3.79 -7.43 -24.57
C PHE A 415 3.92 -8.78 -23.82
N PHE A 416 4.46 -9.80 -24.50
CA PHE A 416 4.64 -11.17 -23.98
C PHE A 416 6.10 -11.46 -23.58
N THR A 417 6.77 -10.53 -22.90
CA THR A 417 8.16 -10.71 -22.44
C THR A 417 8.28 -10.78 -20.91
N ASN A 418 9.49 -11.10 -20.42
CA ASN A 418 9.77 -11.19 -18.98
C ASN A 418 9.94 -9.82 -18.31
N ASP A 419 10.22 -8.79 -19.10
CA ASP A 419 10.53 -7.42 -18.64
C ASP A 419 9.28 -6.55 -18.51
N MET A 420 8.09 -7.15 -18.52
CA MET A 420 6.86 -6.43 -18.84
C MET A 420 6.44 -5.37 -17.82
N TYR A 421 6.59 -4.12 -18.25
CA TYR A 421 6.03 -2.92 -17.65
C TYR A 421 4.88 -2.39 -18.53
N TRP A 422 3.66 -2.45 -17.99
CA TRP A 422 2.54 -1.53 -18.25
C TRP A 422 1.99 -1.40 -19.68
N GLY A 423 2.55 -2.08 -20.68
CA GLY A 423 2.11 -1.90 -22.06
C GLY A 423 2.21 -0.42 -22.46
N THR A 424 1.09 0.18 -22.82
CA THR A 424 0.93 1.62 -23.04
C THR A 424 -0.04 2.29 -22.05
N GLU A 425 -0.36 1.63 -20.94
CA GLU A 425 -1.28 2.14 -19.91
C GLU A 425 -0.62 3.17 -18.99
N GLN A 426 -1.41 4.16 -18.56
CA GLN A 426 -0.94 5.26 -17.69
C GLN A 426 -1.27 5.08 -16.21
N TYR A 427 -2.19 4.16 -15.89
CA TYR A 427 -2.65 3.86 -14.53
C TYR A 427 -2.62 2.34 -14.33
N PRO A 428 -2.57 1.85 -13.07
CA PRO A 428 -2.81 0.45 -12.78
C PRO A 428 -4.15 -0.02 -13.37
N TYR A 429 -4.20 -1.26 -13.84
CA TYR A 429 -5.34 -1.84 -14.54
C TYR A 429 -5.48 -3.33 -14.22
N MET A 430 -6.58 -3.94 -14.63
CA MET A 430 -6.80 -5.39 -14.53
C MET A 430 -7.18 -5.93 -15.91
N LEU A 431 -6.90 -7.21 -16.16
CA LEU A 431 -7.29 -7.87 -17.40
C LEU A 431 -8.12 -9.11 -17.10
N ASP A 432 -9.29 -9.26 -17.74
CA ASP A 432 -10.12 -10.46 -17.58
C ASP A 432 -9.45 -11.75 -18.06
N SER A 433 -8.35 -11.63 -18.82
CA SER A 433 -7.50 -12.75 -19.22
C SER A 433 -6.61 -13.29 -18.09
N GLU A 434 -6.34 -12.53 -17.01
CA GLU A 434 -5.37 -12.94 -15.99
C GLU A 434 -5.75 -14.23 -15.24
N PRO A 435 -7.02 -14.45 -14.80
CA PRO A 435 -7.41 -15.66 -14.10
C PRO A 435 -7.11 -16.95 -14.89
N ALA A 436 -7.40 -16.95 -16.20
CA ALA A 436 -7.13 -18.09 -17.09
C ALA A 436 -5.63 -18.27 -17.36
N GLU A 437 -4.85 -17.20 -17.21
CA GLU A 437 -3.41 -17.23 -17.36
C GLU A 437 -2.76 -17.92 -16.15
N MET A 438 -3.26 -17.56 -14.97
CA MET A 438 -2.82 -18.09 -13.67
C MET A 438 -3.10 -19.58 -13.57
N SER A 439 -4.16 -20.08 -14.21
CA SER A 439 -4.42 -21.51 -14.28
C SER A 439 -3.44 -22.30 -15.17
N ARG A 440 -2.35 -21.70 -15.69
CA ARG A 440 -1.40 -22.24 -16.69
C ARG A 440 -1.84 -22.08 -18.14
N GLY A 441 -3.07 -21.63 -18.40
CA GLY A 441 -3.60 -21.44 -19.74
C GLY A 441 -2.84 -20.40 -20.56
N VAL A 442 -3.12 -20.38 -21.87
CA VAL A 442 -2.70 -19.31 -22.78
C VAL A 442 -3.82 -18.30 -22.85
N SER A 443 -3.59 -17.10 -22.34
CA SER A 443 -4.60 -16.04 -22.36
C SER A 443 -3.98 -14.66 -22.44
N PHE A 444 -4.60 -13.79 -23.21
CA PHE A 444 -4.14 -12.42 -23.37
C PHE A 444 -5.30 -11.49 -23.72
N THR A 445 -5.11 -10.21 -23.47
CA THR A 445 -6.04 -9.14 -23.81
C THR A 445 -5.53 -8.36 -25.01
N ILE A 446 -6.39 -8.15 -26.00
CA ILE A 446 -6.20 -7.21 -27.10
C ILE A 446 -6.98 -5.95 -26.75
N GLN A 447 -6.31 -4.80 -26.70
CA GLN A 447 -6.97 -3.52 -26.46
C GLN A 447 -6.26 -2.39 -27.20
N THR A 448 -6.90 -1.22 -27.25
CA THR A 448 -6.31 -0.03 -27.87
C THR A 448 -5.00 0.35 -27.19
N ALA A 449 -3.98 0.67 -27.99
CA ALA A 449 -2.70 1.20 -27.52
C ALA A 449 -2.68 2.73 -27.54
N PHE A 450 -1.83 3.33 -26.71
CA PHE A 450 -1.58 4.78 -26.66
C PHE A 450 -2.84 5.64 -26.44
N ALA A 451 -3.81 5.11 -25.69
CA ALA A 451 -4.98 5.85 -25.22
C ALA A 451 -4.86 6.12 -23.72
N SER A 452 -5.13 7.36 -23.31
CA SER A 452 -5.10 7.75 -21.89
C SER A 452 -6.33 7.28 -21.09
N LYS A 453 -7.39 6.80 -21.77
CA LYS A 453 -8.65 6.25 -21.21
C LYS A 453 -9.24 7.10 -20.08
N GLN A 454 -9.15 8.43 -20.23
CA GLN A 454 -9.57 9.39 -19.19
C GLN A 454 -11.09 9.38 -18.90
N TRP A 455 -11.90 8.64 -19.66
CA TRP A 455 -13.34 8.50 -19.45
C TRP A 455 -13.70 7.51 -18.32
N LEU A 456 -12.74 6.70 -17.85
CA LEU A 456 -12.97 5.70 -16.81
C LEU A 456 -13.51 6.32 -15.51
N GLY A 457 -14.51 5.67 -14.91
CA GLY A 457 -15.05 6.06 -13.60
C GLY A 457 -15.96 7.28 -13.59
N SER A 458 -16.21 7.87 -14.77
CA SER A 458 -17.05 9.06 -14.91
C SER A 458 -18.53 8.76 -14.53
N PRO A 459 -19.20 9.64 -13.76
CA PRO A 459 -20.65 9.58 -13.55
C PRO A 459 -21.45 10.27 -14.68
N VAL A 460 -20.76 10.87 -15.65
CA VAL A 460 -21.35 11.57 -16.79
C VAL A 460 -21.42 10.63 -17.98
N ASN A 461 -22.57 10.62 -18.68
CA ASN A 461 -22.78 9.85 -19.89
C ASN A 461 -21.92 10.38 -21.05
N ASP A 462 -21.20 9.48 -21.71
CA ASP A 462 -20.23 9.68 -22.77
C ASP A 462 -20.69 9.16 -24.15
N LEU A 463 -21.94 8.72 -24.30
CA LEU A 463 -22.49 8.15 -25.54
C LEU A 463 -22.26 9.05 -26.76
N GLU A 464 -22.57 10.35 -26.63
CA GLU A 464 -22.39 11.30 -27.72
C GLU A 464 -20.93 11.41 -28.19
N VAL A 465 -19.97 11.28 -27.26
CA VAL A 465 -18.53 11.31 -27.57
C VAL A 465 -18.13 10.06 -28.35
N VAL A 466 -18.64 8.90 -27.94
CA VAL A 466 -18.40 7.62 -28.63
C VAL A 466 -19.00 7.66 -30.03
N GLU A 467 -20.26 8.07 -30.19
CA GLU A 467 -20.93 8.11 -31.51
C GLU A 467 -20.21 8.99 -32.52
N ARG A 468 -19.70 10.15 -32.10
CA ARG A 468 -18.96 11.06 -32.97
C ARG A 468 -17.60 10.53 -33.40
N SER A 469 -16.99 9.63 -32.62
CA SER A 469 -15.60 9.21 -32.81
C SER A 469 -15.44 7.74 -33.20
N ALA A 470 -16.47 6.90 -33.06
CA ALA A 470 -16.40 5.44 -33.27
C ALA A 470 -15.86 5.01 -34.65
N GLN A 471 -16.00 5.85 -35.68
CA GLN A 471 -15.42 5.57 -37.01
C GLN A 471 -13.91 5.39 -36.98
N ALA A 472 -13.21 6.06 -36.06
CA ALA A 472 -11.77 5.92 -35.89
C ALA A 472 -11.34 4.53 -35.39
N LEU A 473 -12.26 3.71 -34.87
CA LEU A 473 -11.97 2.34 -34.45
C LEU A 473 -11.84 1.36 -35.62
N LYS A 474 -12.27 1.72 -36.83
CA LYS A 474 -12.27 0.82 -38.00
C LYS A 474 -10.98 -0.03 -38.15
N PRO A 475 -9.76 0.55 -38.16
CA PRO A 475 -8.54 -0.25 -38.27
C PRO A 475 -8.33 -1.22 -37.10
N GLN A 476 -8.66 -0.81 -35.87
CA GLN A 476 -8.54 -1.67 -34.69
C GLN A 476 -9.50 -2.87 -34.78
N LEU A 477 -10.76 -2.62 -35.12
CA LEU A 477 -11.79 -3.66 -35.25
C LEU A 477 -11.44 -4.66 -36.36
N LEU A 478 -10.92 -4.18 -37.50
CA LEU A 478 -10.50 -5.02 -38.60
C LEU A 478 -9.34 -5.95 -38.22
N VAL A 479 -8.31 -5.43 -37.55
CA VAL A 479 -7.19 -6.25 -37.09
C VAL A 479 -7.64 -7.30 -36.07
N ILE A 480 -8.47 -6.92 -35.09
CA ILE A 480 -8.97 -7.89 -34.09
C ILE A 480 -9.81 -8.97 -34.77
N THR A 481 -10.73 -8.58 -35.67
CA THR A 481 -11.58 -9.52 -36.43
C THR A 481 -10.73 -10.50 -37.23
N HIS A 482 -9.70 -9.99 -37.91
CA HIS A 482 -8.78 -10.82 -38.68
C HIS A 482 -8.01 -11.79 -37.79
N LEU A 483 -7.37 -11.32 -36.71
CA LEU A 483 -6.63 -12.17 -35.78
C LEU A 483 -7.52 -13.27 -35.20
N VAL A 484 -8.70 -12.92 -34.69
CA VAL A 484 -9.64 -13.88 -34.10
C VAL A 484 -10.08 -14.92 -35.13
N SER A 485 -10.49 -14.49 -36.32
CA SER A 485 -10.93 -15.41 -37.38
C SER A 485 -9.81 -16.37 -37.82
N SER A 486 -8.59 -15.85 -37.96
CA SER A 486 -7.41 -16.63 -38.31
C SER A 486 -7.09 -17.68 -37.23
N PHE A 487 -7.16 -17.30 -35.95
CA PHE A 487 -7.00 -18.27 -34.86
C PHE A 487 -8.08 -19.36 -34.88
N VAL A 488 -9.36 -18.97 -35.01
CA VAL A 488 -10.51 -19.89 -34.99
C VAL A 488 -10.43 -20.95 -36.11
N ASN A 489 -9.87 -20.59 -37.26
CA ASN A 489 -9.79 -21.46 -38.44
C ASN A 489 -8.43 -22.17 -38.61
N GLU A 490 -7.44 -21.84 -37.78
CA GLU A 490 -6.12 -22.44 -37.84
C GLU A 490 -6.13 -23.91 -37.42
N LYS A 491 -5.64 -24.76 -38.32
CA LYS A 491 -5.60 -26.21 -38.11
C LYS A 491 -4.43 -26.61 -37.23
N GLU A 492 -3.27 -25.99 -37.43
CA GLU A 492 -2.03 -26.34 -36.75
C GLU A 492 -1.37 -25.14 -36.07
N TRP A 493 -1.46 -25.11 -34.74
CA TRP A 493 -0.79 -24.11 -33.90
C TRP A 493 0.61 -24.52 -33.44
N GLY A 494 0.89 -25.83 -33.36
CA GLY A 494 2.16 -26.33 -32.85
C GLY A 494 2.29 -26.32 -31.32
N TYR A 495 1.16 -26.35 -30.59
CA TYR A 495 1.15 -26.49 -29.12
C TYR A 495 1.03 -27.96 -28.71
N ARG A 496 1.40 -28.28 -27.46
CA ARG A 496 1.06 -29.55 -26.81
C ARG A 496 0.14 -29.33 -25.62
N TRP A 497 -0.94 -30.11 -25.52
CA TRP A 497 -1.95 -29.91 -24.47
C TRP A 497 -1.38 -30.04 -23.06
N ASP A 498 -0.43 -30.95 -22.83
CA ASP A 498 0.24 -31.13 -21.54
C ASP A 498 1.02 -29.88 -21.09
N GLU A 499 1.40 -28.99 -22.01
CA GLU A 499 2.15 -27.76 -21.71
C GLU A 499 1.24 -26.62 -21.23
N ILE A 500 -0.02 -26.59 -21.69
CA ILE A 500 -0.98 -25.49 -21.49
C ILE A 500 -2.25 -25.89 -20.72
N SER A 501 -2.41 -27.18 -20.40
CA SER A 501 -3.56 -27.68 -19.64
C SER A 501 -3.69 -27.01 -18.27
N PRO A 502 -4.93 -26.70 -17.81
CA PRO A 502 -5.13 -26.04 -16.53
C PRO A 502 -4.54 -26.83 -15.35
N SER A 503 -3.91 -26.12 -14.40
CA SER A 503 -3.41 -26.72 -13.15
C SER A 503 -3.67 -25.83 -11.94
N ARG A 504 -4.08 -26.47 -10.83
CA ARG A 504 -4.25 -25.81 -9.52
C ARG A 504 -2.93 -25.32 -8.95
N LEU A 505 -1.86 -26.06 -9.21
CA LEU A 505 -0.49 -25.72 -8.82
C LEU A 505 0.49 -26.38 -9.80
N TYR A 506 1.41 -25.59 -10.34
CA TYR A 506 2.47 -26.06 -11.21
C TYR A 506 3.75 -25.30 -10.88
N ILE A 507 4.79 -26.02 -10.46
CA ILE A 507 6.11 -25.49 -10.14
C ILE A 507 7.15 -26.42 -10.78
N VAL A 508 8.05 -25.87 -11.59
CA VAL A 508 9.09 -26.66 -12.27
C VAL A 508 10.30 -26.91 -11.34
N PRO A 509 10.87 -28.13 -11.29
CA PRO A 509 12.10 -28.40 -10.56
C PRO A 509 13.29 -27.61 -11.12
N GLY A 510 14.00 -26.87 -10.27
CA GLY A 510 15.15 -26.02 -10.67
C GLY A 510 14.94 -24.51 -10.46
N GLY A 511 13.76 -24.08 -10.01
CA GLY A 511 13.48 -22.71 -9.57
C GLY A 511 12.08 -22.22 -9.95
N PHE A 512 11.72 -20.99 -9.55
CA PHE A 512 10.44 -20.34 -9.90
C PHE A 512 10.39 -19.84 -11.37
N SER A 513 11.10 -20.50 -12.29
CA SER A 513 11.20 -20.12 -13.71
C SER A 513 9.96 -20.47 -14.55
N GLN A 514 9.08 -21.30 -13.98
CA GLN A 514 7.71 -21.48 -14.41
C GLN A 514 6.89 -21.76 -13.15
N TYR A 515 5.97 -20.85 -12.83
CA TYR A 515 4.94 -21.08 -11.82
C TYR A 515 3.58 -20.72 -12.41
N ALA A 516 2.58 -21.50 -12.04
CA ALA A 516 1.18 -21.25 -12.32
C ALA A 516 0.34 -21.91 -11.23
N GLY A 517 -0.82 -21.36 -10.95
CA GLY A 517 -1.81 -21.98 -10.09
C GLY A 517 -3.01 -21.07 -9.85
N PHE A 518 -4.09 -21.70 -9.44
CA PHE A 518 -5.39 -21.06 -9.21
C PHE A 518 -6.00 -21.69 -7.96
N ILE A 519 -5.70 -21.07 -6.81
CA ILE A 519 -5.89 -21.66 -5.50
C ILE A 519 -7.07 -21.00 -4.77
N THR A 520 -7.86 -21.83 -4.10
CA THR A 520 -8.92 -21.40 -3.20
C THR A 520 -8.37 -21.27 -1.79
N VAL A 521 -8.70 -20.16 -1.13
CA VAL A 521 -8.40 -19.94 0.29
C VAL A 521 -9.68 -19.96 1.09
N LYS A 522 -9.69 -20.77 2.15
CA LYS A 522 -10.75 -20.84 3.15
C LYS A 522 -10.29 -20.14 4.41
N GLY A 523 -11.08 -19.22 4.91
CA GLY A 523 -10.71 -18.44 6.08
C GLY A 523 -11.74 -18.45 7.18
N LYS A 524 -11.30 -18.03 8.38
CA LYS A 524 -12.17 -17.87 9.54
C LYS A 524 -11.91 -16.54 10.24
N VAL A 525 -12.97 -15.82 10.57
CA VAL A 525 -12.95 -14.58 11.36
C VAL A 525 -13.32 -14.91 12.79
N VAL A 526 -12.44 -14.54 13.72
CA VAL A 526 -12.57 -14.88 15.14
C VAL A 526 -12.23 -13.69 16.04
N GLN A 527 -12.72 -13.72 17.28
CA GLN A 527 -12.34 -12.81 18.35
C GLN A 527 -11.75 -13.61 19.52
N TYR A 528 -10.69 -13.08 20.14
CA TYR A 528 -10.15 -13.68 21.36
C TYR A 528 -11.04 -13.37 22.57
N ASN A 529 -11.51 -14.40 23.27
CA ASN A 529 -12.34 -14.27 24.46
C ASN A 529 -11.51 -14.50 25.73
N PHE A 530 -11.24 -13.42 26.46
CA PHE A 530 -10.45 -13.42 27.70
C PHE A 530 -11.00 -14.30 28.82
N THR A 531 -12.31 -14.53 28.87
CA THR A 531 -12.92 -15.39 29.91
C THR A 531 -12.67 -16.87 29.63
N SER A 532 -12.76 -17.26 28.35
CA SER A 532 -12.52 -18.66 27.94
C SER A 532 -11.04 -18.98 27.66
N GLY A 533 -10.22 -17.95 27.40
CA GLY A 533 -8.84 -18.11 26.93
C GLY A 533 -8.71 -18.61 25.49
N TRP A 534 -9.81 -18.63 24.71
CA TRP A 534 -9.85 -19.17 23.34
C TRP A 534 -10.54 -18.24 22.34
N TYR A 535 -10.44 -18.57 21.06
CA TYR A 535 -11.03 -17.82 19.95
C TYR A 535 -12.49 -18.25 19.71
N SER A 536 -13.38 -17.27 19.54
CA SER A 536 -14.79 -17.46 19.20
C SER A 536 -15.08 -16.89 17.81
N PRO A 537 -15.91 -17.55 16.98
CA PRO A 537 -16.23 -17.06 15.64
C PRO A 537 -16.99 -15.73 15.65
N VAL A 538 -16.76 -14.89 14.65
CA VAL A 538 -17.47 -13.62 14.45
C VAL A 538 -18.26 -13.68 13.13
N PRO A 539 -19.60 -13.76 13.19
CA PRO A 539 -20.42 -13.92 12.00
C PRO A 539 -20.59 -12.62 11.21
N ASN A 540 -20.92 -12.74 9.91
CA ASN A 540 -21.29 -11.61 9.05
C ASN A 540 -20.24 -10.49 8.96
N ALA A 541 -18.98 -10.79 9.24
CA ALA A 541 -17.88 -9.84 9.09
C ALA A 541 -17.58 -9.62 7.60
N LEU A 542 -17.37 -8.36 7.22
CA LEU A 542 -16.91 -8.00 5.88
C LEU A 542 -15.40 -8.26 5.81
N VAL A 543 -15.02 -9.21 4.97
CA VAL A 543 -13.64 -9.65 4.78
C VAL A 543 -13.10 -9.07 3.49
N ARG A 544 -11.87 -8.57 3.54
CA ARG A 544 -11.16 -8.07 2.38
C ARG A 544 -9.81 -8.79 2.26
N VAL A 545 -9.60 -9.42 1.11
CA VAL A 545 -8.36 -10.14 0.77
C VAL A 545 -7.67 -9.40 -0.36
N TYR A 546 -6.39 -9.08 -0.17
CA TYR A 546 -5.64 -8.28 -1.14
C TYR A 546 -4.16 -8.64 -1.13
N LEU A 547 -3.50 -8.34 -2.25
CA LEU A 547 -2.06 -8.47 -2.40
C LEU A 547 -1.36 -7.19 -1.91
N GLY A 548 -0.22 -7.35 -1.25
CA GLY A 548 0.54 -6.24 -0.68
C GLY A 548 1.95 -6.64 -0.30
N PHE A 549 2.75 -5.62 0.01
CA PHE A 549 4.18 -5.74 0.31
C PHE A 549 4.39 -5.86 1.80
N HIS A 550 5.29 -6.75 2.18
CA HIS A 550 5.66 -6.95 3.56
C HIS A 550 7.14 -6.64 3.81
N SER A 551 7.43 -5.77 4.78
CA SER A 551 8.78 -5.54 5.30
C SER A 551 8.73 -5.51 6.83
N GLY A 552 9.32 -6.51 7.49
CA GLY A 552 9.32 -6.62 8.95
C GLY A 552 7.93 -6.87 9.53
N SER A 553 7.34 -5.88 10.20
CA SER A 553 5.96 -5.90 10.71
C SER A 553 5.01 -4.99 9.93
N VAL A 554 5.53 -4.24 8.95
CA VAL A 554 4.75 -3.29 8.16
C VAL A 554 4.19 -3.99 6.92
N TYR A 555 2.91 -3.77 6.65
CA TYR A 555 2.24 -4.27 5.46
C TYR A 555 1.62 -3.12 4.68
N SER A 556 1.98 -2.99 3.41
CA SER A 556 1.51 -1.94 2.52
C SER A 556 0.61 -2.53 1.44
N PRO A 557 -0.70 -2.24 1.42
CA PRO A 557 -1.58 -2.63 0.32
C PRO A 557 -1.07 -2.06 -1.01
N PHE A 558 -1.39 -2.75 -2.10
CA PHE A 558 -1.32 -2.11 -3.40
C PHE A 558 -2.33 -0.94 -3.48
N PRO A 559 -1.96 0.21 -4.07
CA PRO A 559 -2.78 1.43 -4.00
C PRO A 559 -4.02 1.41 -4.90
N TYR A 560 -4.16 0.42 -5.79
CA TYR A 560 -5.32 0.35 -6.70
C TYR A 560 -6.59 -0.09 -5.96
N PRO A 561 -7.72 0.62 -6.04
CA PRO A 561 -8.92 0.27 -5.28
C PRO A 561 -9.55 -1.08 -5.65
N PHE A 562 -9.44 -1.48 -6.92
CA PHE A 562 -10.19 -2.61 -7.46
C PHE A 562 -9.47 -3.95 -7.37
N ASN A 563 -8.21 -3.99 -6.90
CA ASN A 563 -7.46 -5.24 -6.75
C ASN A 563 -7.69 -5.94 -5.39
N LYS A 564 -8.87 -5.72 -4.79
CA LYS A 564 -9.21 -6.17 -3.45
C LYS A 564 -10.47 -7.02 -3.53
N ILE A 565 -10.35 -8.28 -3.12
CA ILE A 565 -11.47 -9.21 -3.10
C ILE A 565 -12.27 -8.95 -1.82
N ILE A 566 -13.56 -8.69 -1.96
CA ILE A 566 -14.47 -8.45 -0.85
C ILE A 566 -15.44 -9.63 -0.74
N THR A 567 -15.63 -10.15 0.46
CA THR A 567 -16.60 -11.22 0.76
C THR A 567 -17.16 -11.05 2.18
N PHE A 568 -18.24 -11.74 2.51
CA PHE A 568 -18.76 -11.83 3.88
C PHE A 568 -18.40 -13.18 4.49
N ALA A 569 -18.07 -13.16 5.79
CA ALA A 569 -18.05 -14.36 6.60
C ALA A 569 -19.47 -14.84 6.91
N ASP A 570 -19.69 -16.15 6.93
CA ASP A 570 -20.98 -16.78 7.23
C ASP A 570 -21.34 -16.71 8.74
N GLU A 571 -22.38 -17.44 9.17
CA GLU A 571 -22.82 -17.51 10.57
C GLU A 571 -21.78 -18.17 11.51
N ASN A 572 -20.85 -18.95 10.97
CA ASN A 572 -19.75 -19.58 11.71
C ASN A 572 -18.45 -18.77 11.63
N GLY A 573 -18.50 -17.59 11.03
CA GLY A 573 -17.34 -16.74 10.77
C GLY A 573 -16.44 -17.26 9.65
N GLU A 574 -16.90 -18.19 8.82
CA GLU A 574 -16.11 -18.80 7.75
C GLU A 574 -16.32 -18.07 6.42
N PHE A 575 -15.27 -17.97 5.59
CA PHE A 575 -15.33 -17.34 4.27
C PHE A 575 -14.47 -18.11 3.26
N GLU A 576 -14.77 -17.94 1.97
CA GLU A 576 -14.07 -18.61 0.88
C GLU A 576 -13.76 -17.61 -0.24
N VAL A 577 -12.56 -17.72 -0.82
CA VAL A 577 -12.09 -16.88 -1.92
C VAL A 577 -11.40 -17.75 -2.96
N HIS A 578 -11.88 -17.70 -4.21
CA HIS A 578 -11.31 -18.44 -5.33
C HIS A 578 -10.25 -17.64 -6.10
N GLY A 579 -9.34 -18.38 -6.73
CA GLY A 579 -8.47 -17.83 -7.77
C GLY A 579 -7.23 -17.10 -7.31
N LEU A 580 -6.69 -17.35 -6.12
CA LEU A 580 -5.42 -16.76 -5.73
C LEU A 580 -4.24 -17.43 -6.45
N ALA A 581 -3.31 -16.61 -6.95
CA ALA A 581 -2.08 -17.10 -7.57
C ALA A 581 -1.13 -17.70 -6.50
N PRO A 582 -0.44 -18.82 -6.78
CA PRO A 582 0.53 -19.39 -5.86
C PRO A 582 1.77 -18.52 -5.78
N TYR A 583 2.26 -18.29 -4.56
CA TYR A 583 3.49 -17.54 -4.30
C TYR A 583 3.61 -16.25 -5.13
N PRO A 584 2.78 -15.21 -4.89
CA PRO A 584 2.77 -14.00 -5.70
C PRO A 584 4.19 -13.39 -5.70
N PHE A 585 4.88 -13.49 -6.83
CA PHE A 585 6.25 -13.04 -6.95
C PHE A 585 6.23 -11.60 -7.42
N ILE A 586 6.71 -10.68 -6.58
CA ILE A 586 7.01 -9.31 -6.98
C ILE A 586 8.52 -9.09 -6.75
N PRO A 587 9.34 -8.90 -7.80
CA PRO A 587 10.78 -8.87 -7.72
C PRO A 587 11.25 -7.62 -6.97
N GLY A 588 11.54 -7.78 -5.69
CA GLY A 588 12.56 -7.00 -5.00
C GLY A 588 13.85 -7.82 -4.96
N LEU A 589 15.02 -7.19 -5.19
CA LEU A 589 16.32 -7.83 -5.02
C LEU A 589 16.34 -8.58 -3.68
N GLY A 590 16.50 -9.89 -3.77
CA GLY A 590 17.00 -10.64 -2.64
C GLY A 590 18.31 -10.03 -2.17
N ALA A 591 18.39 -9.74 -0.88
CA ALA A 591 19.64 -9.73 -0.12
C ALA A 591 20.75 -8.76 -0.59
N VAL A 592 20.47 -7.46 -0.59
CA VAL A 592 21.51 -6.46 -0.26
C VAL A 592 21.04 -5.67 0.97
N GLY A 593 21.07 -6.30 2.15
CA GLY A 593 20.71 -5.64 3.41
C GLY A 593 19.91 -6.46 4.45
N GLY A 594 19.65 -7.75 4.23
CA GLY A 594 19.13 -8.65 5.28
C GLY A 594 17.63 -8.59 5.59
N GLY A 595 16.81 -7.86 4.83
CA GLY A 595 15.34 -7.89 4.93
C GLY A 595 14.69 -8.58 3.73
N LEU A 596 14.02 -9.72 3.94
CA LEU A 596 13.23 -10.41 2.92
C LEU A 596 11.90 -9.66 2.71
N VAL A 597 11.82 -8.73 1.75
CA VAL A 597 10.52 -8.20 1.30
C VAL A 597 9.81 -9.31 0.52
N ARG A 598 8.66 -9.76 1.01
CA ARG A 598 7.87 -10.84 0.39
C ARG A 598 6.47 -10.31 0.10
N SER A 599 5.93 -10.63 -1.07
CA SER A 599 4.53 -10.37 -1.39
C SER A 599 3.67 -11.53 -0.89
N MET A 600 2.60 -11.20 -0.20
CA MET A 600 1.67 -12.16 0.40
C MET A 600 0.26 -11.61 0.28
N TYR A 601 -0.71 -12.51 0.19
CA TYR A 601 -2.10 -12.13 0.39
C TYR A 601 -2.32 -11.89 1.88
N VAL A 602 -2.97 -10.78 2.20
CA VAL A 602 -3.44 -10.47 3.55
C VAL A 602 -4.95 -10.39 3.54
N ALA A 603 -5.54 -10.86 4.63
CA ALA A 603 -6.95 -10.70 4.89
C ALA A 603 -7.14 -9.77 6.09
N ASP A 604 -8.04 -8.80 5.95
CA ASP A 604 -8.58 -8.06 7.09
C ASP A 604 -10.10 -8.22 7.13
N ALA A 605 -10.69 -8.03 8.32
CA ALA A 605 -12.10 -8.24 8.55
C ALA A 605 -12.67 -7.16 9.46
N TRP A 606 -13.92 -6.78 9.18
CA TRP A 606 -14.57 -5.62 9.77
C TRP A 606 -16.04 -5.90 10.04
N VAL A 607 -16.56 -5.38 11.16
CA VAL A 607 -18.00 -5.35 11.41
C VAL A 607 -18.40 -3.90 11.55
N LEU A 608 -19.33 -3.47 10.70
CA LEU A 608 -19.81 -2.09 10.64
C LEU A 608 -21.25 -2.01 11.16
N ASN A 609 -21.58 -0.91 11.82
CA ASN A 609 -22.97 -0.59 12.10
C ASN A 609 -23.66 -0.19 10.78
N LYS A 610 -24.64 -0.98 10.35
CA LYS A 610 -25.38 -0.77 9.09
C LYS A 610 -26.12 0.57 9.02
N THR A 611 -26.44 1.18 10.17
CA THR A 611 -27.21 2.43 10.25
C THR A 611 -26.34 3.67 10.43
N THR A 612 -25.28 3.59 11.22
CA THR A 612 -24.44 4.76 11.54
C THR A 612 -23.14 4.81 10.74
N GLY A 613 -22.70 3.69 10.16
CA GLY A 613 -21.39 3.58 9.51
C GLY A 613 -20.22 3.40 10.47
N ASP A 614 -20.47 3.31 11.78
CA ASP A 614 -19.41 3.17 12.78
C ASP A 614 -18.75 1.79 12.71
N ILE A 615 -17.43 1.76 12.90
CA ILE A 615 -16.67 0.51 12.98
C ILE A 615 -16.89 -0.11 14.37
N LEU A 616 -17.54 -1.27 14.43
CA LEU A 616 -17.80 -2.01 15.66
C LEU A 616 -16.65 -2.99 15.96
N TYR A 617 -16.17 -3.69 14.95
CA TYR A 617 -15.02 -4.59 15.04
C TYR A 617 -13.99 -4.24 13.97
N ALA A 618 -12.72 -4.27 14.36
CA ALA A 618 -11.58 -4.05 13.48
C ALA A 618 -10.49 -5.11 13.73
N PRO A 619 -9.52 -5.27 12.81
CA PRO A 619 -8.41 -6.20 12.97
C PRO A 619 -7.60 -5.94 14.26
N ASP A 620 -7.33 -7.01 15.01
CA ASP A 620 -6.49 -6.95 16.21
C ASP A 620 -5.02 -7.23 15.84
N LEU A 621 -4.15 -6.25 16.09
CA LEU A 621 -2.71 -6.33 15.90
C LEU A 621 -1.93 -6.66 17.19
N GLY A 622 -2.66 -6.87 18.29
CA GLY A 622 -2.12 -7.17 19.60
C GLY A 622 -1.55 -8.58 19.74
N LEU A 623 -1.24 -8.95 20.99
CA LEU A 623 -0.60 -10.22 21.35
C LEU A 623 -1.44 -11.44 20.94
N TYR A 624 -2.75 -11.38 21.16
CA TYR A 624 -3.70 -12.44 20.81
C TYR A 624 -4.31 -12.27 19.40
N GLY A 625 -3.94 -11.21 18.70
CA GLY A 625 -4.40 -10.93 17.35
C GLY A 625 -3.42 -11.43 16.30
N SER A 626 -3.02 -10.55 15.40
CA SER A 626 -2.12 -10.85 14.27
C SER A 626 -0.73 -11.33 14.68
N LYS A 627 -0.27 -11.06 15.91
CA LYS A 627 1.00 -11.59 16.43
C LYS A 627 0.93 -13.09 16.72
N ALA A 628 -0.22 -13.58 17.18
CA ALA A 628 -0.46 -15.00 17.42
C ALA A 628 -0.91 -15.73 16.15
N LEU A 629 -1.86 -15.13 15.41
CA LEU A 629 -2.42 -15.67 14.18
C LEU A 629 -2.28 -14.62 13.05
N PRO A 630 -1.14 -14.59 12.35
CA PRO A 630 -0.92 -13.63 11.27
C PRO A 630 -1.92 -13.85 10.13
N PRO A 631 -2.72 -12.85 9.74
CA PRO A 631 -3.76 -13.01 8.73
C PRO A 631 -3.17 -12.86 7.32
N ARG A 632 -2.20 -13.72 6.99
CA ARG A 632 -1.46 -13.67 5.73
C ARG A 632 -1.15 -15.06 5.22
N VAL A 633 -1.19 -15.23 3.90
CA VAL A 633 -0.96 -16.51 3.24
C VAL A 633 -0.19 -16.32 1.93
N SER A 634 0.66 -17.29 1.61
CA SER A 634 1.33 -17.43 0.32
C SER A 634 0.92 -18.81 -0.21
N PRO A 635 -0.19 -18.90 -0.98
CA PRO A 635 -0.84 -20.17 -1.21
C PRO A 635 0.06 -21.16 -1.96
N LEU A 636 0.23 -22.36 -1.40
CA LEU A 636 0.99 -23.46 -2.02
C LEU A 636 0.24 -24.79 -1.97
N THR A 637 -0.97 -24.80 -1.42
CA THR A 637 -1.84 -25.97 -1.33
C THR A 637 -3.26 -25.56 -1.72
N HIS A 638 -4.08 -26.51 -2.20
CA HIS A 638 -5.47 -26.24 -2.57
C HIS A 638 -6.41 -27.19 -1.81
N PRO A 639 -7.32 -26.68 -0.95
CA PRO A 639 -7.40 -25.29 -0.49
C PRO A 639 -6.27 -24.93 0.50
N ASP A 640 -5.97 -23.64 0.63
CA ASP A 640 -5.12 -23.11 1.71
C ASP A 640 -5.99 -22.38 2.77
N TYR A 641 -5.42 -22.08 3.94
CA TYR A 641 -6.19 -21.55 5.08
C TYR A 641 -5.63 -20.26 5.66
N ILE A 642 -6.54 -19.38 6.11
CA ILE A 642 -6.20 -18.10 6.75
C ILE A 642 -7.12 -17.83 7.95
N THR A 643 -6.61 -17.21 9.01
CA THR A 643 -7.45 -16.80 10.15
C THR A 643 -7.27 -15.30 10.39
N VAL A 644 -8.37 -14.60 10.58
CA VAL A 644 -8.40 -13.16 10.84
C VAL A 644 -8.95 -12.92 12.23
N VAL A 645 -8.15 -12.31 13.10
CA VAL A 645 -8.57 -11.96 14.46
C VAL A 645 -9.06 -10.52 14.49
N VAL A 646 -10.27 -10.32 15.00
CA VAL A 646 -10.90 -9.01 15.16
C VAL A 646 -11.28 -8.76 16.62
N ASN A 647 -11.37 -7.50 17.01
CA ASN A 647 -11.84 -7.11 18.33
C ASN A 647 -12.69 -5.85 18.28
N ARG A 648 -13.44 -5.59 19.35
CA ARG A 648 -14.24 -4.38 19.53
C ARG A 648 -13.36 -3.25 20.05
N PHE A 649 -13.41 -2.10 19.37
CA PHE A 649 -12.54 -0.96 19.65
C PHE A 649 -13.29 0.37 19.68
N ASN A 650 -12.70 1.35 20.36
CA ASN A 650 -12.93 2.77 20.08
C ASN A 650 -11.99 3.21 18.94
N VAL A 651 -12.42 4.22 18.18
CA VAL A 651 -11.81 4.60 16.89
C VAL A 651 -11.31 6.03 16.93
N ILE A 652 -10.05 6.26 16.56
CA ILE A 652 -9.46 7.59 16.40
C ILE A 652 -9.11 7.78 14.93
N THR A 653 -9.84 8.65 14.23
CA THR A 653 -9.54 9.03 12.84
C THR A 653 -8.59 10.23 12.83
N LEU A 654 -7.48 10.09 12.10
CA LEU A 654 -6.40 11.06 12.02
C LEU A 654 -6.25 11.53 10.58
N PHE A 655 -6.20 12.83 10.37
CA PHE A 655 -5.85 13.42 9.09
C PHE A 655 -4.43 13.99 9.14
N ASP A 656 -3.90 14.35 7.98
CA ASP A 656 -2.63 15.04 7.81
C ASP A 656 -1.43 14.28 8.41
N LEU A 657 -1.44 12.94 8.28
CA LEU A 657 -0.31 12.06 8.58
C LEU A 657 0.80 12.24 7.54
N VAL A 658 1.47 13.38 7.61
CA VAL A 658 2.57 13.77 6.74
C VAL A 658 3.86 13.95 7.55
N ASN A 659 5.00 13.96 6.87
CA ASN A 659 6.23 14.44 7.49
C ASN A 659 6.17 15.97 7.62
N PRO A 660 6.08 16.55 8.83
CA PRO A 660 5.90 18.00 9.00
C PRO A 660 7.11 18.84 8.54
N LYS A 661 8.29 18.23 8.39
CA LYS A 661 9.48 18.91 7.85
C LYS A 661 9.47 19.02 6.33
N GLU A 662 8.85 18.06 5.65
CA GLU A 662 8.88 17.93 4.18
C GLU A 662 7.52 18.18 3.52
N GLY A 663 6.42 18.22 4.29
CA GLY A 663 5.08 18.52 3.81
C GLY A 663 4.47 17.46 2.90
N ARG A 664 4.87 16.19 3.04
CA ARG A 664 4.50 15.09 2.13
C ARG A 664 4.15 13.80 2.87
N PRO A 665 3.36 12.88 2.25
CA PRO A 665 3.04 11.58 2.84
C PRO A 665 4.31 10.72 3.00
N SER A 666 4.21 9.67 3.83
CA SER A 666 5.32 8.75 4.10
C SER A 666 5.81 8.01 2.86
N ILE A 667 4.90 7.79 1.91
CA ILE A 667 5.09 6.99 0.71
C ILE A 667 4.45 7.74 -0.45
N ILE A 668 5.16 7.83 -1.59
CA ILE A 668 4.59 8.37 -2.84
C ILE A 668 4.60 7.25 -3.87
N PRO A 669 3.44 6.63 -4.19
CA PRO A 669 3.30 5.65 -5.28
C PRO A 669 3.92 6.15 -6.57
N ASP A 670 4.79 5.36 -7.20
CA ASP A 670 5.15 5.61 -8.59
C ASP A 670 4.09 4.97 -9.48
N PRO A 671 3.27 5.76 -10.19
CA PRO A 671 2.25 5.24 -11.10
C PRO A 671 2.88 4.71 -12.40
N ARG A 672 4.15 4.31 -12.42
CA ARG A 672 4.81 3.65 -13.57
C ARG A 672 5.54 2.37 -13.16
N ILE A 673 5.79 2.17 -11.86
CA ILE A 673 6.71 1.13 -11.36
C ILE A 673 6.05 0.40 -10.20
N VAL A 674 5.68 -0.87 -10.44
CA VAL A 674 5.21 -1.81 -9.39
C VAL A 674 6.31 -2.76 -8.92
N THR A 675 7.52 -2.68 -9.49
CA THR A 675 8.79 -3.08 -8.85
C THR A 675 9.89 -3.13 -9.90
N TYR A 676 10.95 -2.36 -9.71
CA TYR A 676 12.27 -2.76 -10.16
C TYR A 676 13.33 -2.12 -9.27
N GLY A 677 14.38 -2.90 -8.92
CA GLY A 677 15.70 -2.49 -8.43
C GLY A 677 15.80 -1.26 -7.50
N ASP A 678 16.19 -1.52 -6.26
CA ASP A 678 16.62 -0.57 -5.20
C ASP A 678 15.56 0.21 -4.41
N SER A 679 14.28 0.22 -4.80
CA SER A 679 13.21 0.78 -3.96
C SER A 679 11.86 0.10 -4.23
N PRO A 680 11.08 -0.29 -3.21
CA PRO A 680 9.69 -0.68 -3.43
C PRO A 680 8.94 0.53 -3.99
N ASN A 681 8.43 0.43 -5.21
CA ASN A 681 7.16 0.96 -5.76
C ASN A 681 6.77 2.41 -5.55
N PHE A 682 7.72 3.20 -5.12
CA PHE A 682 7.48 4.51 -4.61
C PHE A 682 8.55 5.42 -5.20
N PHE A 683 8.11 6.52 -5.82
CA PHE A 683 9.00 7.60 -6.22
C PHE A 683 9.88 8.03 -5.02
N LEU A 684 9.32 7.91 -3.82
CA LEU A 684 10.05 8.07 -2.57
C LEU A 684 9.39 7.26 -1.44
N SER A 685 10.18 6.44 -0.74
CA SER A 685 9.76 5.67 0.43
C SER A 685 10.63 6.01 1.63
N LEU A 686 10.19 6.97 2.45
CA LEU A 686 10.81 7.18 3.76
C LEU A 686 10.21 6.25 4.82
N GLY A 687 8.98 5.78 4.59
CA GLY A 687 8.21 5.03 5.57
C GLY A 687 7.58 5.94 6.63
N GLY A 688 6.55 5.43 7.28
CA GLY A 688 5.94 6.04 8.44
C GLY A 688 5.21 4.98 9.23
N MET A 689 5.19 5.13 10.55
CA MET A 689 4.57 4.18 11.45
C MET A 689 3.66 4.91 12.40
N LEU A 690 2.37 4.67 12.24
CA LEU A 690 1.36 4.99 13.24
C LEU A 690 1.44 3.94 14.36
N GLN A 691 1.44 4.37 15.61
CA GLN A 691 1.50 3.51 16.79
C GLN A 691 0.45 3.95 17.80
N VAL A 692 -0.14 2.96 18.48
CA VAL A 692 -1.06 3.18 19.60
C VAL A 692 -0.38 2.65 20.86
N GLN A 693 -0.36 3.46 21.90
CA GLN A 693 0.14 3.10 23.22
C GLN A 693 -0.98 3.22 24.25
N ASP A 694 -0.91 2.39 25.28
CA ASP A 694 -1.73 2.57 26.45
C ASP A 694 -1.22 3.79 27.23
N PHE A 695 -2.12 4.73 27.55
CA PHE A 695 -1.74 6.02 28.08
C PHE A 695 -1.17 5.93 29.50
N GLU A 696 -1.58 4.97 30.32
CA GLU A 696 -1.10 4.84 31.70
C GLU A 696 0.26 4.13 31.76
N SER A 697 0.39 2.99 31.08
CA SER A 697 1.63 2.22 31.06
C SER A 697 2.69 2.80 30.12
N LYS A 698 2.31 3.66 29.16
CA LYS A 698 3.14 4.17 28.06
C LYS A 698 3.75 3.04 27.21
N GLY A 699 3.16 1.85 27.28
CA GLY A 699 3.59 0.64 26.60
C GLY A 699 2.67 0.29 25.42
N GLU A 700 3.06 -0.75 24.68
CA GLU A 700 2.20 -1.34 23.65
C GLU A 700 1.01 -2.06 24.33
N PRO A 701 -0.25 -1.78 23.95
CA PRO A 701 -1.40 -2.45 24.52
C PRO A 701 -1.42 -3.94 24.15
N LEU A 702 -2.03 -4.77 25.00
CA LEU A 702 -2.24 -6.20 24.69
C LEU A 702 -3.13 -6.42 23.47
N VAL A 703 -4.08 -5.50 23.24
CA VAL A 703 -5.04 -5.50 22.14
C VAL A 703 -5.10 -4.08 21.59
N TYR A 704 -4.85 -3.93 20.30
CA TYR A 704 -4.95 -2.66 19.58
C TYR A 704 -5.06 -2.93 18.09
N GLY A 705 -5.41 -1.93 17.31
CA GLY A 705 -5.41 -2.03 15.85
C GLY A 705 -4.96 -0.73 15.23
N ILE A 706 -4.47 -0.78 13.99
CA ILE A 706 -4.03 0.38 13.23
C ILE A 706 -4.37 0.16 11.76
N TYR A 707 -4.87 1.20 11.09
CA TYR A 707 -4.94 1.26 9.64
C TYR A 707 -4.20 2.48 9.12
N TYR A 708 -3.07 2.25 8.44
CA TYR A 708 -2.29 3.30 7.79
C TYR A 708 -1.45 2.68 6.66
N ASN A 709 -1.71 3.10 5.42
CA ASN A 709 -1.04 2.56 4.23
C ASN A 709 0.20 3.37 3.78
N GLY A 710 0.41 4.57 4.36
CA GLY A 710 1.57 5.40 4.11
C GLY A 710 1.48 6.35 2.91
N PHE A 711 0.67 6.01 1.90
CA PHE A 711 0.46 6.85 0.72
C PHE A 711 -0.74 7.78 0.86
N GLU A 712 -1.71 7.43 1.71
CA GLU A 712 -2.76 8.34 2.14
C GLU A 712 -2.29 9.16 3.34
N THR A 713 -2.78 10.40 3.43
CA THR A 713 -2.54 11.29 4.58
C THR A 713 -3.51 11.04 5.72
N VAL A 714 -4.32 9.98 5.64
CA VAL A 714 -5.35 9.62 6.62
C VAL A 714 -4.98 8.29 7.25
N GLY A 715 -5.26 8.13 8.54
CA GLY A 715 -5.07 6.86 9.24
C GLY A 715 -6.05 6.72 10.38
N ILE A 716 -6.20 5.48 10.85
CA ILE A 716 -7.10 5.15 11.96
C ILE A 716 -6.34 4.36 13.01
N ALA A 717 -6.51 4.75 14.26
CA ALA A 717 -6.01 4.06 15.43
C ALA A 717 -7.17 3.44 16.21
N PHE A 718 -6.99 2.19 16.68
CA PHE A 718 -7.99 1.44 17.43
C PHE A 718 -7.45 1.08 18.81
N PHE A 719 -8.26 1.28 19.84
CA PHE A 719 -7.92 0.99 21.24
C PHE A 719 -9.12 0.44 22.01
N LEU A 720 -8.87 -0.27 23.11
CA LEU A 720 -9.91 -0.95 23.87
C LEU A 720 -10.94 0.03 24.47
N PRO A 721 -12.24 -0.31 24.47
CA PRO A 721 -13.23 0.44 25.24
C PRO A 721 -12.85 0.45 26.72
N ARG A 722 -12.90 1.63 27.36
CA ARG A 722 -12.50 1.89 28.77
C ARG A 722 -10.99 2.01 29.03
N SER A 723 -10.11 1.84 28.04
CA SER A 723 -8.72 2.29 28.17
C SER A 723 -8.54 3.70 27.62
N ARG A 724 -7.38 4.31 27.86
CA ARG A 724 -7.01 5.59 27.26
C ARG A 724 -5.82 5.38 26.35
N ALA A 725 -5.88 5.91 25.14
CA ALA A 725 -4.83 5.79 24.15
C ALA A 725 -3.94 7.03 24.12
N ALA A 726 -2.64 6.81 23.89
CA ALA A 726 -1.72 7.78 23.33
C ALA A 726 -1.40 7.35 21.89
N VAL A 727 -1.54 8.26 20.92
CA VAL A 727 -1.25 7.96 19.52
C VAL A 727 0.04 8.63 19.12
N LEU A 728 0.95 7.87 18.50
CA LEU A 728 2.24 8.34 18.05
C LEU A 728 2.37 8.13 16.55
N PHE A 729 2.96 9.07 15.83
CA PHE A 729 3.35 8.88 14.44
C PHE A 729 4.84 9.13 14.29
N LYS A 730 5.57 8.14 13.80
CA LYS A 730 7.01 8.18 13.56
C LYS A 730 7.29 8.21 12.06
N VAL A 731 8.22 9.05 11.63
CA VAL A 731 8.68 9.10 10.25
C VAL A 731 9.88 8.15 10.10
N GLY A 732 9.89 7.28 9.08
CA GLY A 732 10.92 6.24 8.88
C GLY A 732 10.34 4.82 8.72
N GLY A 733 11.19 3.82 8.46
CA GLY A 733 10.85 2.40 8.72
C GLY A 733 10.78 1.42 7.55
N LEU A 734 11.01 1.82 6.29
CA LEU A 734 11.09 0.87 5.15
C LEU A 734 12.52 0.67 4.64
N ALA A 735 13.27 1.75 4.40
CA ALA A 735 14.68 1.71 3.96
C ALA A 735 15.64 2.49 4.88
N ARG A 736 15.10 3.20 5.87
CA ARG A 736 15.85 3.91 6.92
C ARG A 736 15.41 3.40 8.30
N PRO A 737 16.31 3.33 9.29
CA PRO A 737 15.91 3.07 10.68
C PRO A 737 14.75 3.99 11.03
N ILE A 738 13.70 3.44 11.65
CA ILE A 738 12.58 4.24 12.16
C ILE A 738 13.19 5.40 12.94
N GLY A 739 12.88 6.65 12.55
CA GLY A 739 13.34 7.81 13.28
C GLY A 739 12.99 7.60 14.75
N GLY A 740 13.98 7.70 15.64
CA GLY A 740 13.80 7.30 17.03
C GLY A 740 12.67 8.05 17.73
N ARG A 741 12.27 9.21 17.19
CA ARG A 741 11.33 10.13 17.81
C ARG A 741 10.05 10.31 17.00
N PRO A 742 8.89 10.32 17.69
CA PRO A 742 7.63 10.60 17.05
C PRO A 742 7.58 12.03 16.49
N ALA A 743 7.18 12.16 15.23
CA ALA A 743 6.81 13.42 14.61
C ALA A 743 5.51 13.98 15.17
N LEU A 744 4.63 13.11 15.68
CA LEU A 744 3.38 13.49 16.33
C LEU A 744 3.17 12.65 17.58
N VAL A 745 2.72 13.34 18.64
CA VAL A 745 2.31 12.76 19.92
C VAL A 745 0.93 13.33 20.22
N LEU A 746 -0.09 12.49 20.18
CA LEU A 746 -1.46 12.88 20.46
C LEU A 746 -1.89 12.27 21.80
N VAL A 747 -2.02 13.12 22.80
CA VAL A 747 -2.27 12.78 24.21
C VAL A 747 -3.33 13.68 24.87
N ASN A 748 -3.92 14.61 24.12
CA ASN A 748 -4.89 15.60 24.61
C ASN A 748 -4.27 16.46 25.73
N ALA A 749 -3.16 17.13 25.40
CA ALA A 749 -2.39 17.94 26.33
C ALA A 749 -3.11 19.26 26.63
N THR A 750 -2.94 19.73 27.87
CA THR A 750 -3.46 21.02 28.33
C THR A 750 -2.37 21.80 29.03
N ARG A 751 -2.58 23.11 29.27
CA ARG A 751 -1.59 23.91 30.01
C ARG A 751 -1.43 23.43 31.46
N ASP A 752 -2.51 22.95 32.07
CA ASP A 752 -2.51 22.44 33.45
C ASP A 752 -1.93 21.02 33.55
N ASN A 753 -2.11 20.20 32.51
CA ASN A 753 -1.52 18.87 32.40
C ASN A 753 -0.83 18.70 31.03
N PRO A 754 0.45 19.11 30.90
CA PRO A 754 1.17 19.10 29.63
C PRO A 754 1.48 17.71 29.06
N GLU A 755 1.50 16.67 29.89
CA GLU A 755 1.67 15.27 29.44
C GLU A 755 0.34 14.63 28.99
N GLY A 756 -0.76 15.37 29.12
CA GLY A 756 -2.09 15.02 28.60
C GLY A 756 -2.91 14.09 29.48
N TRP A 757 -4.11 13.76 28.99
CA TRP A 757 -5.09 12.90 29.67
C TRP A 757 -5.30 11.56 28.97
N GLY A 758 -4.77 11.42 27.74
CA GLY A 758 -5.08 10.34 26.82
C GLY A 758 -6.46 10.51 26.16
N ILE A 759 -6.69 9.75 25.09
CA ILE A 759 -7.97 9.72 24.38
C ILE A 759 -8.76 8.51 24.86
N GLY A 760 -9.94 8.73 25.46
CA GLY A 760 -10.78 7.67 26.03
C GLY A 760 -11.99 7.26 25.18
N GLU A 761 -12.36 8.07 24.19
CA GLU A 761 -13.57 7.89 23.39
C GLU A 761 -13.24 7.91 21.90
N SER A 762 -14.15 7.38 21.07
CA SER A 762 -14.01 7.47 19.62
C SER A 762 -14.12 8.93 19.16
N CYS A 763 -13.21 9.37 18.31
CA CYS A 763 -13.22 10.73 17.78
C CYS A 763 -12.57 10.84 16.40
N SER A 764 -13.02 11.83 15.64
CA SER A 764 -12.31 12.30 14.45
C SER A 764 -11.51 13.54 14.83
N VAL A 765 -10.19 13.53 14.61
CA VAL A 765 -9.32 14.63 15.02
C VAL A 765 -9.47 15.80 14.04
N GLU A 766 -10.42 16.68 14.32
CA GLU A 766 -10.62 17.93 13.60
C GLU A 766 -9.42 18.87 13.75
N LEU A 767 -9.15 19.68 12.72
CA LEU A 767 -8.05 20.66 12.67
C LEU A 767 -6.72 20.02 13.07
N SER A 768 -6.42 18.87 12.47
CA SER A 768 -5.42 17.94 12.98
C SER A 768 -4.03 18.56 13.21
N PRO A 769 -3.44 19.36 12.29
CA PRO A 769 -2.14 19.99 12.52
C PRO A 769 -2.12 20.93 13.72
N PHE A 770 -3.25 21.57 14.03
CA PHE A 770 -3.36 22.43 15.22
C PHE A 770 -3.28 21.60 16.49
N ARG A 771 -4.01 20.48 16.56
CA ARG A 771 -3.96 19.54 17.70
C ARG A 771 -2.58 18.93 17.85
N TYR A 772 -1.94 18.53 16.74
CA TYR A 772 -0.60 17.95 16.75
C TYR A 772 0.45 18.96 17.21
N ALA A 773 0.39 20.20 16.71
CA ALA A 773 1.26 21.28 17.15
C ALA A 773 1.08 21.58 18.65
N GLN A 774 -0.17 21.66 19.10
CA GLN A 774 -0.51 21.95 20.50
C GLN A 774 0.08 20.90 21.45
N ASP A 775 -0.25 19.63 21.23
CA ASP A 775 0.18 18.55 22.11
C ASP A 775 1.71 18.44 22.13
N LEU A 776 2.34 18.46 20.96
CA LEU A 776 3.79 18.34 20.86
C LEU A 776 4.51 19.53 21.50
N LEU A 777 4.01 20.75 21.30
CA LEU A 777 4.58 21.96 21.89
C LEU A 777 4.46 21.96 23.42
N LEU A 778 3.31 21.62 23.97
CA LEU A 778 3.09 21.58 25.43
C LEU A 778 3.96 20.51 26.10
N VAL A 779 4.02 19.31 25.52
CA VAL A 779 4.90 18.23 26.01
C VAL A 779 6.36 18.66 25.95
N THR A 780 6.79 19.23 24.81
CA THR A 780 8.18 19.68 24.61
C THR A 780 8.57 20.76 25.61
N LYS A 781 7.71 21.77 25.78
CA LYS A 781 7.97 22.90 26.68
C LYS A 781 8.04 22.45 28.13
N SER A 782 7.07 21.67 28.61
CA SER A 782 7.08 21.13 29.97
C SER A 782 8.36 20.35 30.29
N ARG A 783 8.78 19.48 29.37
CA ARG A 783 10.02 18.71 29.50
C ARG A 783 11.27 19.59 29.46
N TYR A 784 11.29 20.61 28.61
CA TYR A 784 12.39 21.56 28.56
C TYR A 784 12.48 22.45 29.80
N ASP A 785 11.36 22.96 30.32
CA ASP A 785 11.31 23.78 31.54
C ASP A 785 11.86 23.00 32.75
N ASN A 786 11.56 21.69 32.81
CA ASN A 786 12.14 20.79 33.80
C ASN A 786 13.68 20.69 33.68
N LEU A 787 14.21 20.54 32.46
CA LEU A 787 15.66 20.55 32.20
C LEU A 787 16.31 21.90 32.53
N GLN A 788 15.69 23.00 32.10
CA GLN A 788 16.18 24.36 32.28
C GLN A 788 16.26 24.73 33.76
N SER A 789 15.25 24.35 34.57
CA SER A 789 15.25 24.55 36.02
C SER A 789 16.42 23.88 36.73
N ARG A 790 17.10 22.94 36.06
CA ARG A 790 18.23 22.14 36.56
C ARG A 790 19.54 22.45 35.85
N GLY A 791 19.60 23.54 35.10
CA GLY A 791 20.82 24.03 34.45
C GLY A 791 21.17 23.37 33.12
N VAL A 792 20.32 22.47 32.58
CA VAL A 792 20.52 21.90 31.24
C VAL A 792 19.79 22.78 30.23
N ARG A 793 20.54 23.62 29.50
CA ARG A 793 19.99 24.57 28.54
C ARG A 793 20.56 24.37 27.14
N SER A 794 19.76 24.67 26.13
CA SER A 794 20.17 24.75 24.73
C SER A 794 19.58 26.01 24.10
N ALA A 795 20.44 26.88 23.57
CA ALA A 795 20.01 28.10 22.89
C ALA A 795 19.16 27.78 21.64
N SER A 796 19.55 26.75 20.89
CA SER A 796 18.81 26.27 19.72
C SER A 796 17.41 25.77 20.09
N ALA A 797 17.28 25.02 21.20
CA ALA A 797 15.98 24.53 21.66
C ALA A 797 15.06 25.67 22.10
N GLU A 798 15.60 26.67 22.82
CA GLU A 798 14.85 27.86 23.25
C GLU A 798 14.33 28.67 22.08
N GLU A 799 15.16 28.87 21.06
CA GLU A 799 14.76 29.57 19.83
C GLU A 799 13.65 28.82 19.09
N LYS A 800 13.79 27.51 18.91
CA LYS A 800 12.78 26.68 18.23
C LYS A 800 11.45 26.63 18.97
N ILE A 801 11.48 26.53 20.30
CA ILE A 801 10.26 26.60 21.13
C ILE A 801 9.58 27.96 20.93
N LYS A 802 10.34 29.06 20.97
CA LYS A 802 9.80 30.41 20.77
C LYS A 802 9.19 30.60 19.38
N ILE A 803 9.84 30.07 18.33
CA ILE A 803 9.30 30.07 16.96
C ILE A 803 7.99 29.27 16.91
N ALA A 804 7.97 28.07 17.51
CA ALA A 804 6.78 27.23 17.55
C ALA A 804 5.61 27.91 18.29
N GLU A 805 5.87 28.57 19.43
CA GLU A 805 4.85 29.34 20.17
C GLU A 805 4.29 30.50 19.35
N SER A 806 5.15 31.26 18.67
CA SER A 806 4.76 32.38 17.82
C SER A 806 3.87 31.91 16.66
N LEU A 807 4.31 30.88 15.93
CA LEU A 807 3.55 30.30 14.82
C LEU A 807 2.22 29.70 15.29
N PHE A 808 2.21 29.03 16.45
CA PHE A 808 0.99 28.48 17.03
C PHE A 808 0.01 29.58 17.42
N SER A 809 0.48 30.67 18.03
CA SER A 809 -0.35 31.84 18.36
C SER A 809 -0.95 32.50 17.10
N ASN A 810 -0.17 32.58 16.02
CA ASN A 810 -0.66 33.07 14.73
C ASN A 810 -1.73 32.13 14.16
N ALA A 811 -1.54 30.82 14.28
CA ALA A 811 -2.52 29.83 13.86
C ALA A 811 -3.84 29.95 14.64
N VAL A 812 -3.79 30.12 15.97
CA VAL A 812 -4.96 30.40 16.82
C VAL A 812 -5.69 31.64 16.33
N SER A 813 -4.96 32.75 16.17
CA SER A 813 -5.55 34.04 15.79
C SER A 813 -6.21 33.99 14.40
N ALA A 814 -5.56 33.33 13.44
CA ALA A 814 -6.13 33.13 12.10
C ALA A 814 -7.38 32.23 12.15
N LEU A 815 -7.37 31.18 12.98
CA LEU A 815 -8.52 30.28 13.13
C LEU A 815 -9.72 31.00 13.78
N GLU A 816 -9.49 31.84 14.78
CA GLU A 816 -10.52 32.69 15.41
C GLU A 816 -11.16 33.64 14.40
N ASN A 817 -10.36 34.16 13.46
CA ASN A 817 -10.83 34.97 12.33
C ASN A 817 -11.42 34.16 11.17
N LYS A 818 -11.47 32.82 11.28
CA LYS A 818 -11.89 31.89 10.22
C LYS A 818 -11.07 32.02 8.92
N GLU A 819 -9.81 32.39 9.02
CA GLU A 819 -8.83 32.37 7.93
C GLU A 819 -8.15 31.00 7.89
N TYR A 820 -8.85 29.99 7.39
CA TYR A 820 -8.44 28.58 7.43
C TYR A 820 -7.14 28.30 6.68
N ASP A 821 -6.90 28.93 5.53
CA ASP A 821 -5.66 28.79 4.78
C ASP A 821 -4.42 29.22 5.59
N LYS A 822 -4.46 30.43 6.18
CA LYS A 822 -3.37 30.96 7.01
C LYS A 822 -3.25 30.20 8.32
N ALA A 823 -4.37 29.85 8.95
CA ALA A 823 -4.40 29.07 10.18
C ALA A 823 -3.73 27.72 9.98
N TYR A 824 -4.09 27.03 8.91
CA TYR A 824 -3.58 25.71 8.58
C TYR A 824 -2.09 25.74 8.21
N ALA A 825 -1.67 26.70 7.39
CA ALA A 825 -0.25 26.91 7.07
C ALA A 825 0.59 27.20 8.32
N SER A 826 0.10 28.09 9.21
CA SER A 826 0.77 28.43 10.47
C SER A 826 0.79 27.25 11.44
N ALA A 827 -0.28 26.46 11.51
CA ALA A 827 -0.34 25.25 12.35
C ALA A 827 0.63 24.17 11.89
N MET A 828 0.73 23.93 10.57
CA MET A 828 1.71 23.00 10.01
C MET A 828 3.15 23.45 10.28
N ALA A 829 3.43 24.75 10.12
CA ALA A 829 4.74 25.32 10.44
C ALA A 829 5.05 25.23 11.95
N ALA A 830 4.07 25.51 12.81
CA ALA A 830 4.19 25.36 14.26
C ALA A 830 4.47 23.90 14.66
N TRP A 831 3.77 22.95 14.03
CA TRP A 831 4.01 21.52 14.25
C TRP A 831 5.43 21.12 13.84
N SER A 832 5.92 21.59 12.70
CA SER A 832 7.28 21.34 12.22
C SER A 832 8.36 21.91 13.16
N ALA A 833 8.16 23.13 13.65
CA ALA A 833 9.03 23.77 14.62
C ALA A 833 9.00 23.06 15.97
N ALA A 834 7.80 22.68 16.46
CA ALA A 834 7.62 21.92 17.69
C ALA A 834 8.28 20.53 17.61
N TYR A 835 8.16 19.85 16.47
CA TYR A 835 8.84 18.57 16.25
C TYR A 835 10.37 18.72 16.27
N SER A 836 10.88 19.76 15.62
CA SER A 836 12.32 20.07 15.64
C SER A 836 12.83 20.41 17.04
N ALA A 837 12.02 21.11 17.85
CA ALA A 837 12.32 21.36 19.26
C ALA A 837 12.28 20.05 20.08
N TYR A 838 11.26 19.22 19.88
CA TYR A 838 11.14 17.91 20.54
C TYR A 838 12.35 17.01 20.27
N GLU A 839 12.84 16.99 19.03
CA GLU A 839 14.07 16.29 18.65
C GLU A 839 15.35 16.86 19.29
N GLU A 840 15.37 18.07 19.84
CA GLU A 840 16.51 18.56 20.61
C GLU A 840 16.33 18.31 22.10
N VAL A 841 15.15 18.62 22.63
CA VAL A 841 14.82 18.45 24.05
C VAL A 841 14.98 16.99 24.46
N MET A 842 14.46 16.05 23.67
CA MET A 842 14.63 14.63 23.97
C MET A 842 16.09 14.17 23.88
N ALA A 843 16.96 14.85 23.09
CA ALA A 843 18.37 14.50 23.01
C ALA A 843 19.09 14.92 24.28
N LEU A 844 18.75 16.09 24.82
CA LEU A 844 19.24 16.51 26.13
C LEU A 844 18.78 15.55 27.25
N ILE A 845 17.56 15.04 27.19
CA ILE A 845 17.05 14.02 28.13
C ILE A 845 17.83 12.71 27.97
N ASP A 846 17.98 12.21 26.76
CA ASP A 846 18.67 10.95 26.46
C ASP A 846 20.14 11.02 26.86
N ASP A 847 20.83 12.10 26.53
CA ASP A 847 22.23 12.31 26.89
C ASP A 847 22.39 12.40 28.40
N SER A 848 21.55 13.18 29.09
CA SER A 848 21.53 13.25 30.55
C SER A 848 21.25 11.89 31.20
N SER A 849 20.40 11.07 30.59
CA SER A 849 20.06 9.75 31.12
C SER A 849 21.19 8.73 30.87
N ARG A 850 21.78 8.73 29.67
CA ARG A 850 22.89 7.85 29.28
C ARG A 850 24.14 8.15 30.10
N THR A 851 24.50 9.42 30.27
CA THR A 851 25.62 9.80 31.16
C THR A 851 25.35 9.34 32.59
N GLY A 852 24.11 9.47 33.07
CA GLY A 852 23.66 8.94 34.35
C GLY A 852 23.96 7.45 34.53
N LEU A 853 23.59 6.63 33.53
CA LEU A 853 23.87 5.17 33.54
C LEU A 853 25.37 4.87 33.65
N PHE A 854 26.22 5.57 32.89
CA PHE A 854 27.68 5.43 32.98
C PHE A 854 28.20 5.80 34.37
N PHE A 855 27.71 6.91 34.95
CA PHE A 855 28.10 7.30 36.30
C PHE A 855 27.61 6.34 37.37
N PHE A 856 26.43 5.72 37.23
CA PHE A 856 25.99 4.67 38.17
C PHE A 856 26.95 3.48 38.19
N ALA A 857 27.44 3.05 37.02
CA ALA A 857 28.47 2.02 36.92
C ALA A 857 29.75 2.40 37.66
N PHE A 858 30.22 3.64 37.45
CA PHE A 858 31.41 4.15 38.13
C PHE A 858 31.19 4.32 39.63
N ILE A 859 30.03 4.79 40.08
CA ILE A 859 29.73 4.92 41.52
C ILE A 859 29.79 3.56 42.20
N ILE A 860 29.28 2.50 41.60
CA ILE A 860 29.38 1.14 42.16
C ILE A 860 30.84 0.71 42.28
N ALA A 861 31.66 0.89 41.23
CA ALA A 861 33.08 0.56 41.27
C ALA A 861 33.86 1.44 42.26
N SER A 862 33.62 2.75 42.26
CA SER A 862 34.24 3.74 43.14
C SER A 862 33.89 3.50 44.60
N THR A 863 32.68 3.03 44.90
CA THR A 863 32.27 2.66 46.27
C THR A 863 33.22 1.61 46.84
N PHE A 864 33.61 0.62 46.04
CA PHE A 864 34.58 -0.39 46.46
C PHE A 864 35.98 0.21 46.71
N PHE A 865 36.48 1.02 45.78
CA PHE A 865 37.82 1.61 45.90
C PHE A 865 37.92 2.63 47.03
N VAL A 866 36.89 3.47 47.21
CA VAL A 866 36.81 4.47 48.29
C VAL A 866 36.66 3.80 49.64
N GLU A 867 35.87 2.73 49.76
CA GLU A 867 35.79 1.93 50.99
C GLU A 867 37.17 1.40 51.38
N ARG A 868 37.91 0.83 50.42
CA ARG A 868 39.27 0.31 50.65
C ARG A 868 40.29 1.39 51.00
N LEU A 869 40.16 2.59 50.42
CA LEU A 869 41.08 3.71 50.66
C LEU A 869 40.83 4.41 51.99
N ALA A 870 39.56 4.64 52.37
CA ALA A 870 39.18 5.48 53.50
C ALA A 870 38.85 4.69 54.78
N LEU A 871 37.97 3.68 54.71
CA LEU A 871 37.40 3.00 55.88
C LEU A 871 38.09 1.68 56.21
N HIS A 872 38.39 0.86 55.19
CA HIS A 872 39.05 -0.44 55.31
C HIS A 872 38.39 -1.36 56.36
N SER A 873 37.09 -1.58 56.21
CA SER A 873 36.30 -2.40 57.13
C SER A 873 36.36 -3.88 56.74
N ASP A 874 36.24 -4.78 57.72
CA ASP A 874 36.27 -6.24 57.51
C ASP A 874 34.91 -6.90 57.79
N GLY A 875 34.66 -8.04 57.14
CA GLY A 875 33.46 -8.85 57.33
C GLY A 875 32.15 -8.13 56.98
N LEU A 876 31.09 -8.36 57.75
CA LEU A 876 29.77 -7.74 57.53
C LEU A 876 29.79 -6.20 57.66
N LYS A 877 30.70 -5.64 58.46
CA LYS A 877 30.87 -4.18 58.58
C LYS A 877 31.28 -3.55 57.25
N ARG A 878 31.98 -4.30 56.40
CA ARG A 878 32.37 -3.88 55.05
C ARG A 878 31.18 -3.73 54.11
N LEU A 879 30.27 -4.70 54.16
CA LEU A 879 29.06 -4.63 53.33
C LEU A 879 28.25 -3.38 53.71
N PHE A 880 28.09 -3.13 55.01
CA PHE A 880 27.40 -1.96 55.52
C PHE A 880 28.10 -0.65 55.13
N SER A 881 29.43 -0.58 55.25
CA SER A 881 30.20 0.61 54.87
C SER A 881 30.15 0.89 53.37
N MET A 882 30.16 -0.15 52.52
CA MET A 882 29.95 -0.01 51.08
C MET A 882 28.55 0.51 50.75
N VAL A 883 27.50 -0.06 51.35
CA VAL A 883 26.12 0.40 51.10
C VAL A 883 25.95 1.87 51.52
N LEU A 884 26.48 2.25 52.68
CA LEU A 884 26.43 3.64 53.15
C LEU A 884 27.21 4.59 52.24
N LEU A 885 28.43 4.22 51.82
CA LEU A 885 29.25 5.02 50.90
C LEU A 885 28.60 5.14 49.52
N GLY A 886 28.04 4.05 48.99
CA GLY A 886 27.31 4.06 47.72
C GLY A 886 26.09 4.97 47.78
N ALA A 887 25.31 4.91 48.86
CA ALA A 887 24.18 5.81 49.08
C ALA A 887 24.62 7.28 49.16
N LEU A 888 25.73 7.57 49.84
CA LEU A 888 26.28 8.92 49.95
C LEU A 888 26.83 9.46 48.62
N LEU A 889 27.49 8.61 47.83
CA LEU A 889 27.97 8.97 46.49
C LEU A 889 26.79 9.20 45.52
N LEU A 890 25.75 8.37 45.57
CA LEU A 890 24.53 8.56 44.80
C LEU A 890 23.79 9.84 45.21
N PHE A 891 23.71 10.13 46.52
CA PHE A 891 23.12 11.37 47.01
C PHE A 891 23.90 12.60 46.50
N SER A 892 25.23 12.59 46.64
CA SER A 892 26.09 13.65 46.09
C SER A 892 25.91 13.81 44.58
N PHE A 893 25.83 12.70 43.85
CA PHE A 893 25.56 12.70 42.41
C PHE A 893 24.19 13.31 42.08
N SER A 894 23.16 13.03 42.88
CA SER A 894 21.80 13.59 42.68
C SER A 894 21.72 15.10 42.81
N MET A 895 22.65 15.72 43.54
CA MET A 895 22.72 17.17 43.72
C MET A 895 23.43 17.87 42.56
N VAL A 896 24.38 17.19 41.92
CA VAL A 896 25.23 17.77 40.86
C VAL A 896 24.71 17.42 39.46
N HIS A 897 24.18 16.21 39.29
CA HIS A 897 23.80 15.69 37.98
C HIS A 897 22.28 15.52 37.86
N PRO A 898 21.64 16.02 36.79
CA PRO A 898 20.18 16.05 36.65
C PRO A 898 19.56 14.67 36.37
N ALA A 899 20.35 13.67 35.94
CA ALA A 899 19.89 12.32 35.55
C ALA A 899 18.83 11.73 36.48
N LEU A 900 19.09 11.68 37.78
CA LEU A 900 18.18 11.04 38.76
C LEU A 900 16.82 11.71 38.86
N ASN A 901 16.68 12.94 38.37
CA ASN A 901 15.41 13.65 38.39
C ASN A 901 14.78 13.76 36.99
N VAL A 902 15.57 13.60 35.91
CA VAL A 902 15.14 13.69 34.51
C VAL A 902 14.65 12.32 34.00
N MET A 903 15.24 11.23 34.48
CA MET A 903 14.80 9.89 34.16
C MET A 903 13.39 9.65 34.73
N THR A 904 12.50 9.07 33.93
CA THR A 904 11.14 8.71 34.36
C THR A 904 11.13 7.71 35.51
N SER A 905 12.11 6.79 35.55
CA SER A 905 12.26 5.83 36.65
C SER A 905 13.75 5.54 36.94
N PRO A 906 14.41 6.39 37.75
CA PRO A 906 15.80 6.21 38.15
C PRO A 906 16.11 4.89 38.88
N PRO A 907 15.25 4.38 39.80
CA PRO A 907 15.49 3.10 40.48
C PRO A 907 15.61 1.92 39.50
N MET A 908 14.78 1.88 38.45
CA MET A 908 14.83 0.81 37.44
C MET A 908 16.14 0.83 36.66
N ALA A 909 16.67 2.02 36.36
CA ALA A 909 17.97 2.15 35.69
C ALA A 909 19.13 1.66 36.57
N ILE A 910 19.12 2.01 37.86
CA ILE A 910 20.10 1.53 38.83
C ILE A 910 20.01 0.00 38.98
N LEU A 911 18.79 -0.54 39.10
CA LEU A 911 18.54 -1.98 39.21
C LEU A 911 19.01 -2.72 37.94
N GLY A 912 18.71 -2.17 36.75
CA GLY A 912 19.18 -2.71 35.48
C GLY A 912 20.71 -2.75 35.40
N MET A 913 21.39 -1.69 35.85
CA MET A 913 22.85 -1.65 35.91
C MET A 913 23.41 -2.67 36.90
N LEU A 914 22.79 -2.83 38.07
CA LEU A 914 23.18 -3.85 39.05
C LEU A 914 23.03 -5.26 38.49
N VAL A 915 21.89 -5.56 37.85
CA VAL A 915 21.66 -6.85 37.18
C VAL A 915 22.67 -7.07 36.05
N PHE A 916 22.99 -6.03 35.28
CA PHE A 916 24.02 -6.11 34.23
C PHE A 916 25.41 -6.40 34.80
N ILE A 917 25.82 -5.75 35.89
CA ILE A 917 27.10 -6.02 36.56
C ILE A 917 27.11 -7.44 37.13
N LEU A 918 26.02 -7.88 37.76
CA LEU A 918 25.89 -9.26 38.26
C LEU A 918 26.04 -10.26 37.10
N PHE A 919 25.36 -10.01 35.99
CA PHE A 919 25.46 -10.82 34.78
C PHE A 919 26.91 -10.84 34.26
N ALA A 920 27.56 -9.69 34.12
CA ALA A 920 28.94 -9.60 33.65
C ALA A 920 29.93 -10.36 34.57
N LEU A 921 29.74 -10.27 35.89
CA LEU A 921 30.52 -11.04 36.86
C LEU A 921 30.29 -12.56 36.70
N THR A 922 29.03 -13.00 36.61
CA THR A 922 28.70 -14.41 36.41
C THR A 922 29.22 -14.95 35.08
N ALA A 923 29.11 -14.17 34.00
CA ALA A 923 29.65 -14.50 32.68
C ALA A 923 31.18 -14.57 32.72
N GLY A 924 31.84 -13.68 33.45
CA GLY A 924 33.29 -13.71 33.67
C GLY A 924 33.77 -14.98 34.38
N VAL A 925 33.06 -15.38 35.46
CA VAL A 925 33.35 -16.64 36.17
C VAL A 925 33.12 -17.86 35.27
N LEU A 926 32.02 -17.88 34.52
CA LEU A 926 31.74 -18.93 33.54
C LEU A 926 32.82 -19.01 32.45
N ALA A 927 33.28 -17.86 31.95
CA ALA A 927 34.34 -17.79 30.95
C ALA A 927 35.68 -18.32 31.51
N ASP A 928 36.02 -17.97 32.75
CA ASP A 928 37.22 -18.47 33.43
C ASP A 928 37.17 -19.99 33.61
N GLU A 929 36.04 -20.51 34.08
CA GLU A 929 35.85 -21.96 34.23
C GLU A 929 35.85 -22.68 32.87
N THR A 930 35.23 -22.09 31.84
CA THR A 930 35.26 -22.62 30.48
C THR A 930 36.69 -22.67 29.95
N GLN A 931 37.48 -21.61 30.14
CA GLN A 931 38.89 -21.58 29.77
C GLN A 931 39.69 -22.65 30.51
N ARG A 932 39.41 -22.85 31.81
CA ARG A 932 40.04 -23.90 32.61
C ARG A 932 39.73 -25.29 32.08
N VAL A 933 38.45 -25.59 31.78
CA VAL A 933 38.03 -26.88 31.21
C VAL A 933 38.60 -27.10 29.81
N MET A 934 38.57 -26.08 28.94
CA MET A 934 39.20 -26.13 27.61
C MET A 934 40.69 -26.43 27.71
N LYS A 935 41.38 -25.79 28.67
CA LYS A 935 42.81 -25.97 28.92
C LYS A 935 43.13 -27.35 29.48
N GLU A 936 42.36 -27.87 30.43
CA GLU A 936 42.48 -29.25 30.93
C GLU A 936 42.28 -30.28 29.80
N THR A 937 41.32 -30.04 28.91
CA THR A 937 41.06 -30.89 27.74
C THR A 937 42.19 -30.80 26.72
N ALA A 938 42.70 -29.60 26.45
CA ALA A 938 43.85 -29.37 25.58
C ALA A 938 45.12 -30.02 26.13
N TYR A 939 45.36 -29.96 27.44
CA TYR A 939 46.48 -30.65 28.09
C TYR A 939 46.39 -32.17 27.99
N LYS A 940 45.18 -32.74 28.08
CA LYS A 940 44.95 -34.18 27.85
C LYS A 940 45.23 -34.61 26.40
N LEU A 941 45.05 -33.72 25.42
CA LEU A 941 45.20 -34.03 23.99
C LEU A 941 46.58 -33.68 23.40
N LEU A 942 47.23 -32.61 23.87
CA LEU A 942 48.39 -31.99 23.21
C LEU A 942 49.68 -31.99 24.04
N GLY A 943 49.64 -32.42 25.31
CA GLY A 943 50.80 -32.43 26.21
C GLY A 943 51.16 -31.05 26.79
N ALA A 944 51.98 -31.04 27.85
CA ALA A 944 52.22 -29.86 28.68
C ALA A 944 53.28 -28.91 28.11
N HIS A 945 52.86 -27.92 27.31
CA HIS A 945 53.69 -26.77 26.94
C HIS A 945 52.87 -25.49 27.04
N ILE A 946 52.80 -24.86 28.23
CA ILE A 946 52.57 -23.42 28.47
C ILE A 946 52.83 -23.16 29.97
N ALA A 947 53.73 -22.22 30.28
CA ALA A 947 53.93 -21.71 31.64
C ALA A 947 52.80 -20.76 32.03
N GLU A 948 52.35 -20.89 33.28
CA GLU A 948 51.13 -20.30 33.80
C GLU A 948 51.38 -18.94 34.44
N HIS A 949 50.63 -17.92 34.02
CA HIS A 949 50.43 -16.70 34.80
C HIS A 949 48.93 -16.38 34.85
N GLY A 950 48.34 -16.53 36.04
CA GLY A 950 47.00 -16.04 36.34
C GLY A 950 46.99 -14.51 36.28
N ARG A 951 46.77 -13.96 35.07
CA ARG A 951 46.78 -12.51 34.83
C ARG A 951 45.79 -11.78 35.75
N LEU A 952 44.65 -12.40 36.06
CA LEU A 952 43.63 -11.84 36.97
C LEU A 952 44.11 -11.76 38.44
N GLY A 953 44.82 -12.78 38.92
CA GLY A 953 45.37 -12.80 40.29
C GLY A 953 46.46 -11.75 40.51
N LEU A 954 47.33 -11.54 39.52
CA LEU A 954 48.37 -10.49 39.53
C LEU A 954 47.77 -9.08 39.46
N VAL A 955 46.73 -8.90 38.65
CA VAL A 955 45.97 -7.65 38.59
C VAL A 955 45.27 -7.36 39.92
N ALA A 956 44.61 -8.33 40.54
CA ALA A 956 43.92 -8.14 41.83
C ALA A 956 44.90 -7.80 42.98
N THR A 957 46.06 -8.47 43.04
CA THR A 957 47.10 -8.16 44.03
C THR A 957 47.71 -6.79 43.78
N SER A 958 48.03 -6.43 42.54
CA SER A 958 48.57 -5.09 42.22
C SER A 958 47.60 -3.96 42.59
N PHE A 959 46.28 -4.10 42.35
CA PHE A 959 45.30 -3.11 42.80
C PHE A 959 45.26 -2.97 44.32
N THR A 960 45.30 -4.08 45.05
CA THR A 960 45.27 -4.08 46.51
C THR A 960 46.52 -3.39 47.09
N THR A 961 47.71 -3.75 46.58
CA THR A 961 49.00 -3.15 46.96
C THR A 961 49.07 -1.66 46.58
N ALA A 962 48.51 -1.26 45.43
CA ALA A 962 48.45 0.13 45.01
C ALA A 962 47.61 0.99 45.98
N ILE A 963 46.47 0.46 46.44
CA ILE A 963 45.60 1.16 47.42
C ILE A 963 46.31 1.31 48.77
N GLU A 964 47.02 0.29 49.25
CA GLU A 964 47.82 0.38 50.46
C GLU A 964 48.94 1.43 50.35
N GLY A 965 49.62 1.48 49.19
CA GLY A 965 50.62 2.50 48.89
C GLY A 965 50.06 3.93 48.91
N MET A 966 48.86 4.14 48.34
CA MET A 966 48.16 5.43 48.37
C MET A 966 47.79 5.85 49.80
N ARG A 967 47.39 4.91 50.65
CA ARG A 967 47.03 5.18 52.06
C ARG A 967 48.24 5.48 52.93
N LYS A 968 49.40 4.88 52.65
CA LYS A 968 50.66 5.13 53.40
C LYS A 968 51.24 6.52 53.11
N ARG A 969 50.98 7.09 51.92
CA ARG A 969 51.48 8.40 51.46
C ARG A 969 50.35 9.43 51.29
N ARG A 970 49.58 9.68 52.34
CA ARG A 970 48.33 10.46 52.31
C ARG A 970 48.45 11.84 51.67
N THR A 971 49.49 12.62 52.00
CA THR A 971 49.70 13.97 51.46
C THR A 971 49.94 13.96 49.95
N ARG A 972 50.80 13.06 49.48
CA ARG A 972 51.08 12.88 48.05
C ARG A 972 49.83 12.45 47.30
N SER A 973 49.12 11.45 47.81
CA SER A 973 47.89 10.93 47.18
C SER A 973 46.80 12.00 47.07
N LEU A 974 46.63 12.83 48.11
CA LEU A 974 45.65 13.91 48.11
C LEU A 974 46.02 15.01 47.12
N LEU A 975 47.29 15.42 47.07
CA LEU A 975 47.76 16.41 46.09
C LEU A 975 47.63 15.91 44.65
N THR A 976 47.94 14.63 44.38
CA THR A 976 47.76 14.04 43.04
C THR A 976 46.30 13.92 42.64
N LEU A 977 45.41 13.56 43.57
CA LEU A 977 43.98 13.51 43.30
C LEU A 977 43.42 14.91 43.01
N ALA A 978 43.81 15.91 43.81
CA ALA A 978 43.40 17.29 43.61
C ALA A 978 43.87 17.86 42.26
N THR A 979 45.09 17.55 41.83
CA THR A 979 45.58 17.96 40.51
C THR A 979 44.84 17.27 39.38
N LEU A 980 44.58 15.96 39.48
CA LEU A 980 43.79 15.24 38.46
C LEU A 980 42.36 15.77 38.38
N VAL A 981 41.72 16.07 39.51
CA VAL A 981 40.39 16.69 39.55
C VAL A 981 40.42 18.07 38.91
N ALA A 982 41.39 18.92 39.25
CA ALA A 982 41.52 20.26 38.66
C ALA A 982 41.73 20.21 37.14
N VAL A 983 42.59 19.30 36.66
CA VAL A 983 42.82 19.11 35.21
C VAL A 983 41.55 18.61 34.53
N ALA A 984 40.86 17.62 35.11
CA ALA A 984 39.60 17.11 34.55
C ALA A 984 38.52 18.19 34.49
N VAL A 985 38.38 19.01 35.54
CA VAL A 985 37.46 20.17 35.57
C VAL A 985 37.84 21.20 34.52
N ALA A 986 39.12 21.52 34.35
CA ALA A 986 39.58 22.49 33.35
C ALA A 986 39.29 22.01 31.91
N VAL A 987 39.62 20.75 31.59
CA VAL A 987 39.39 20.18 30.25
C VAL A 987 37.90 20.08 29.94
N THR A 988 37.08 19.64 30.90
CA THR A 988 35.62 19.54 30.71
C THR A 988 34.96 20.91 30.55
N SER A 989 35.44 21.93 31.26
CA SER A 989 34.90 23.29 31.14
C SER A 989 35.23 23.95 29.78
N LEU A 990 36.36 23.60 29.17
CA LEU A 990 36.84 24.18 27.91
C LEU A 990 36.33 23.47 26.64
N THR A 991 35.65 22.31 26.76
CA THR A 991 35.24 21.47 25.62
C THR A 991 33.77 21.59 25.24
N SER A 992 33.04 22.58 25.77
CA SER A 992 31.63 22.80 25.42
C SER A 992 31.49 23.43 24.03
N MET A 993 30.94 22.67 23.08
CA MET A 993 30.54 23.16 21.75
C MET A 993 29.02 23.05 21.60
N SER A 994 28.37 24.14 21.20
CA SER A 994 26.95 24.13 20.86
C SER A 994 26.78 24.31 19.34
N PRO A 995 26.11 23.39 18.64
CA PRO A 995 25.71 23.63 17.26
C PRO A 995 24.64 24.73 17.22
N TYR A 996 24.68 25.56 16.19
CA TYR A 996 23.62 26.52 15.88
C TYR A 996 23.30 26.43 14.38
N ILE A 997 22.08 26.80 14.00
CA ILE A 997 21.66 26.82 12.59
C ILE A 997 21.64 28.28 12.14
N GLY A 998 22.46 28.60 11.15
CA GLY A 998 22.46 29.89 10.48
C GLY A 998 22.03 29.72 9.01
N VAL A 999 21.48 30.79 8.43
CA VAL A 999 21.30 30.89 6.98
C VAL A 999 22.60 31.45 6.42
N GLU A 1000 23.31 30.67 5.60
CA GLU A 1000 24.42 31.18 4.79
C GLU A 1000 23.91 31.55 3.40
N GLU A 1001 24.15 32.80 3.00
CA GLU A 1001 23.89 33.26 1.65
C GLU A 1001 25.14 33.03 0.79
N VAL A 1002 25.02 32.20 -0.24
CA VAL A 1002 26.08 31.99 -1.22
C VAL A 1002 25.67 32.63 -2.53
N ALA A 1003 26.37 33.68 -2.94
CA ALA A 1003 26.17 34.31 -4.24
C ALA A 1003 26.65 33.38 -5.36
N VAL A 1004 25.75 33.00 -6.26
CA VAL A 1004 26.11 32.23 -7.47
C VAL A 1004 26.28 33.21 -8.63
N GLY A 1005 27.46 33.24 -9.26
CA GLY A 1005 27.81 34.19 -10.32
C GLY A 1005 27.10 34.00 -11.67
N ARG A 1006 25.95 33.31 -11.72
CA ARG A 1006 25.12 33.11 -12.93
C ARG A 1006 23.67 33.41 -12.62
N ALA A 1007 23.00 34.11 -13.54
CA ALA A 1007 21.56 34.30 -13.47
C ALA A 1007 20.85 32.94 -13.62
N PRO A 1008 19.86 32.61 -12.77
CA PRO A 1008 19.13 31.36 -12.86
C PRO A 1008 18.28 31.30 -14.13
N ALA A 1009 18.15 30.12 -14.74
CA ALA A 1009 17.34 29.91 -15.93
C ALA A 1009 15.82 29.91 -15.66
N TYR A 1010 15.40 29.92 -14.38
CA TYR A 1010 13.99 29.91 -13.98
C TYR A 1010 13.77 30.78 -12.73
N THR A 1011 12.54 31.27 -12.56
CA THR A 1011 12.09 31.99 -11.35
C THR A 1011 11.33 31.04 -10.44
N GLY A 1012 11.90 30.70 -9.28
CA GLY A 1012 11.23 29.85 -8.28
C GLY A 1012 12.15 29.41 -7.14
N LEU A 1013 11.65 28.49 -6.30
CA LEU A 1013 12.37 27.90 -5.18
C LEU A 1013 12.75 26.45 -5.51
N LEU A 1014 14.05 26.12 -5.43
CA LEU A 1014 14.53 24.72 -5.51
C LEU A 1014 14.79 24.21 -4.10
N LEU A 1015 13.98 23.26 -3.65
CA LEU A 1015 14.21 22.51 -2.43
C LEU A 1015 15.01 21.24 -2.75
N LYS A 1016 16.17 21.09 -2.13
CA LYS A 1016 17.07 19.96 -2.35
C LYS A 1016 17.38 19.24 -1.04
N SER A 1017 17.39 17.91 -1.07
CA SER A 1017 17.93 17.08 0.01
C SER A 1017 19.44 16.91 -0.17
N GLY A 1018 20.25 17.40 0.77
CA GLY A 1018 21.71 17.21 0.83
C GLY A 1018 22.55 18.26 0.07
N LEU A 1019 23.87 18.18 0.21
CA LEU A 1019 24.87 19.13 -0.31
C LEU A 1019 25.28 18.88 -1.77
N GLY A 1020 24.33 18.68 -2.70
CA GLY A 1020 24.67 18.46 -4.11
C GLY A 1020 24.46 19.72 -4.97
N THR A 1021 25.15 19.82 -6.10
CA THR A 1021 24.89 20.85 -7.12
C THR A 1021 23.45 20.75 -7.67
N PRO A 1022 22.73 21.86 -7.86
CA PRO A 1022 21.45 21.86 -8.57
C PRO A 1022 21.55 21.20 -9.96
N PRO A 1023 20.44 20.65 -10.51
CA PRO A 1023 20.42 20.10 -11.87
C PRO A 1023 21.05 21.08 -12.87
N GLN A 1024 21.78 20.59 -13.88
CA GLN A 1024 22.50 21.45 -14.83
C GLN A 1024 21.55 22.43 -15.55
N ASP A 1025 20.32 21.99 -15.77
CA ASP A 1025 19.20 22.68 -16.41
C ASP A 1025 18.75 23.94 -15.63
N VAL A 1026 19.11 24.06 -14.34
CA VAL A 1026 18.88 25.26 -13.53
C VAL A 1026 19.87 26.38 -13.89
N TYR A 1027 21.07 26.02 -14.33
CA TYR A 1027 22.16 26.95 -14.65
C TYR A 1027 22.38 27.17 -16.14
N HIS A 1028 21.76 26.37 -17.00
CA HIS A 1028 21.92 26.40 -18.44
C HIS A 1028 20.55 26.43 -19.11
N SER A 1029 20.22 27.56 -19.76
CA SER A 1029 19.11 27.63 -20.71
C SER A 1029 19.41 26.68 -21.87
N VAL A 1030 18.49 25.75 -22.17
CA VAL A 1030 18.54 24.88 -23.35
C VAL A 1030 18.65 25.70 -24.62
#